data_AF-A0A1V5N3M9-F1
#
_entry.id   AF-A0A1V5N3M9-F1
#
_cell.length_a   1.000
_cell.length_b   1.000
_cell.length_c   1.000
_cell.angle_alpha   90.00
_cell.angle_beta   90.00
_cell.angle_gamma   90.00
#
_symmetry.space_group_name_H-M   'P 1'
#
loop_
_entity.id
_entity.type
_entity.pdbx_description
1 polymer ?
#
loop_
_entity_poly.entity_id
_entity_poly.type
_entity_poly.pdbx_seq_one_letter_code
_entity_poly.pdbx_strand_id
1 'polypeptide(L)'
;MGDSTGQGRMDQRPAHPVKLRAFDMAPCLTTVAEYCAFLNAPGWAEPEPVSGYIVRQGKPLSKYRDQGEVLVIFPGSPLVRENNRYAPKPGMEKLPMVQVTWEGAALYCNYLSEKAGLKPCYDPDSKYACDFSAGGYHLPTEAQWECAARGGRLNMLYPSGNTTTEKDANFNGQVGRITEVAAYPPNSYGLYDMAGNVMEWCHDWYNFEYYKTFTTVAENPTGPASGGFRVLRGGTYYQPSPFQMCSHRQGTADTKGCFTDNGFRVVREVWDSPAAGNETFGRGSAQEMQDAAEWVNSAFMEPAKKGEWLGRLPLSFRLGGKPSSELLKTWNVEVSTETAKDGKREQTILLRQGEAGLEISCLITTFDTFPAVDWFLQIRNRGSQDSAILEDVQVLDHTFTRGPEDTGEFIFRHSRGSRAEVLDFAPRDEWLGPYQRRTLGGHGGRPCDYDFPFMNLQWDQRKGAVLAVGWSGQWQMELARDAERGLQIQMGMEHTYLKLHPGEAIRTPRICLLFWQGEDMLRGHNLFRQLILAHYNPRIAGKLVIPPIANSAGGLNGYTDENQLAAIPKLQERGIEALWIDAGWFVSGWPFGAGNWIPKPENFPNGLGPVGEAVRQAGMQFLVWFEQERVSRGSLIDREYPQWVVGPVTEYGGLFNWGIPEAHQWMTDYLSQQLASGNIDILRVDFNMEPLSYWQRNDAPDRRGMTEIRFVEGMYTMWDELRRRHPGLWIDNCASGGRMIDLETTLRSIPLWQSDAQCGGCPDMTCQLQNGGLNLYLPMHCGGNFGLEPSYAFRSAMMSGNPLCLNVTGSPVEKVRATVAMYHKVRPYFEGDYYPLFPHAADESVWYGYQLSRPDEGKGMILVFRRNECSQADQILSLYAIDPDAEYELTNIDLAENRKISGKELQHLTLHVEAKPGSQLLFYEKVSKK
;
A
#
# COMPACT_ATOMS: atom_id res chain seq x y z
N MET A 1 2.18 -30.63 0.55
CA MET A 1 2.99 -31.05 1.71
C MET A 1 3.06 -32.57 1.72
N GLY A 2 4.16 -33.15 2.20
CA GLY A 2 4.42 -34.59 2.23
C GLY A 2 5.18 -35.14 1.03
N ASP A 3 5.57 -36.41 1.14
CA ASP A 3 6.31 -37.16 0.13
C ASP A 3 5.36 -37.75 -0.92
N SER A 4 5.46 -37.23 -2.15
CA SER A 4 4.70 -37.71 -3.32
C SER A 4 5.45 -38.79 -4.13
N THR A 5 6.73 -39.04 -3.81
CA THR A 5 7.61 -39.89 -4.62
C THR A 5 7.67 -41.34 -4.14
N GLY A 6 7.28 -41.59 -2.89
CA GLY A 6 7.41 -42.91 -2.30
C GLY A 6 8.81 -43.24 -1.79
N GLN A 7 9.71 -42.25 -1.66
CA GLN A 7 11.08 -42.42 -1.17
C GLN A 7 11.25 -42.10 0.33
N GLY A 8 10.37 -41.27 0.89
CA GLY A 8 10.38 -40.86 2.30
C GLY A 8 9.81 -41.91 3.25
N ARG A 9 9.80 -41.62 4.55
CA ARG A 9 9.20 -42.51 5.56
C ARG A 9 7.67 -42.52 5.48
N MET A 10 7.05 -43.53 6.10
CA MET A 10 5.59 -43.71 6.07
C MET A 10 4.81 -42.54 6.69
N ASP A 11 5.38 -41.87 7.69
CA ASP A 11 4.80 -40.70 8.38
C ASP A 11 4.93 -39.39 7.60
N GLN A 12 5.61 -39.41 6.45
CA GLN A 12 5.68 -38.31 5.49
C GLN A 12 4.59 -38.43 4.41
N ARG A 13 3.73 -39.45 4.50
CA ARG A 13 2.69 -39.78 3.51
C ARG A 13 1.30 -39.84 4.16
N PRO A 14 0.23 -39.59 3.39
CA PRO A 14 0.22 -39.19 1.99
C PRO A 14 0.67 -37.72 1.78
N ALA A 15 1.14 -37.42 0.57
CA ALA A 15 1.20 -36.04 0.13
C ALA A 15 -0.21 -35.47 0.01
N HIS A 16 -0.42 -34.26 0.50
CA HIS A 16 -1.72 -33.59 0.56
C HIS A 16 -1.57 -32.08 0.28
N PRO A 17 -2.60 -31.43 -0.29
CA PRO A 17 -2.57 -30.00 -0.54
C PRO A 17 -2.69 -29.19 0.75
N VAL A 18 -1.90 -28.12 0.85
CA VAL A 18 -1.90 -27.19 1.99
C VAL A 18 -1.94 -25.77 1.47
N LYS A 19 -2.79 -24.94 2.07
CA LYS A 19 -2.85 -23.49 1.86
C LYS A 19 -2.31 -22.79 3.10
N LEU A 20 -1.35 -21.89 2.93
CA LEU A 20 -0.74 -21.12 4.00
C LEU A 20 -1.01 -19.62 3.82
N ARG A 21 -1.13 -18.90 4.93
CA ARG A 21 -0.99 -17.44 4.99
C ARG A 21 0.43 -17.06 4.61
N ALA A 22 0.61 -15.83 4.16
CA ALA A 22 1.95 -15.27 3.97
C ALA A 22 2.68 -15.22 5.32
N PHE A 23 3.99 -15.48 5.30
CA PHE A 23 4.83 -15.40 6.49
C PHE A 23 6.26 -15.02 6.09
N ASP A 24 6.91 -14.29 6.98
CA ASP A 24 8.35 -14.05 6.94
C ASP A 24 9.04 -15.18 7.72
N MET A 25 10.19 -15.65 7.23
CA MET A 25 11.03 -16.63 7.91
C MET A 25 12.46 -16.11 8.00
N ALA A 26 13.09 -16.28 9.16
CA ALA A 26 14.50 -15.93 9.32
C ALA A 26 15.37 -16.70 8.30
N PRO A 27 16.30 -16.02 7.60
CA PRO A 27 17.09 -16.64 6.53
C PRO A 27 18.01 -17.76 7.05
N CYS A 28 18.38 -17.70 8.33
CA CYS A 28 19.25 -18.66 9.00
C CYS A 28 18.62 -19.18 10.31
N LEU A 29 19.19 -20.27 10.82
CA LEU A 29 18.99 -20.71 12.21
C LEU A 29 19.42 -19.63 13.21
N THR A 30 18.77 -19.59 14.37
CA THR A 30 19.21 -18.76 15.49
C THR A 30 20.61 -19.17 15.93
N THR A 31 21.53 -18.22 16.01
CA THR A 31 22.93 -18.45 16.40
C THR A 31 23.12 -18.47 17.92
N VAL A 32 24.24 -19.05 18.37
CA VAL A 32 24.64 -19.05 19.79
C VAL A 32 24.74 -17.63 20.35
N ALA A 33 25.32 -16.70 19.59
CA ALA A 33 25.46 -15.30 19.99
C ALA A 33 24.10 -14.61 20.21
N GLU A 34 23.15 -14.82 19.29
CA GLU A 34 21.79 -14.27 19.41
C GLU A 34 21.06 -14.83 20.63
N TYR A 35 21.17 -16.14 20.86
CA TYR A 35 20.53 -16.77 22.02
C TYR A 35 21.17 -16.33 23.35
N CYS A 36 22.48 -16.07 23.39
CA CYS A 36 23.13 -15.47 24.57
C CYS A 36 22.57 -14.08 24.89
N ALA A 37 22.26 -13.28 23.86
CA ALA A 37 21.66 -11.96 24.09
C ALA A 37 20.29 -12.07 24.77
N PHE A 38 19.49 -13.07 24.36
CA PHE A 38 18.23 -13.43 25.02
C PHE A 38 18.44 -13.86 26.47
N LEU A 39 19.34 -14.81 26.74
CA LEU A 39 19.57 -15.33 28.09
C LEU A 39 20.08 -14.28 29.07
N ASN A 40 20.75 -13.24 28.58
CA ASN A 40 21.24 -12.15 29.42
C ASN A 40 20.24 -10.97 29.51
N ALA A 41 19.11 -11.03 28.81
CA ALA A 41 18.10 -9.98 28.89
C ALA A 41 17.36 -10.08 30.25
N PRO A 42 17.04 -8.94 30.91
CA PRO A 42 16.32 -8.97 32.18
C PRO A 42 14.96 -9.68 32.05
N GLY A 43 14.61 -10.52 33.02
CA GLY A 43 13.28 -11.16 33.08
C GLY A 43 13.18 -12.54 32.41
N TRP A 44 14.19 -12.98 31.66
CA TRP A 44 14.07 -14.16 30.79
C TRP A 44 14.66 -15.44 31.37
N ALA A 45 15.89 -15.40 31.89
CA ALA A 45 16.58 -16.57 32.41
C ALA A 45 17.15 -16.33 33.80
N GLU A 46 17.26 -17.39 34.60
CA GLU A 46 17.99 -17.34 35.86
C GLU A 46 19.46 -16.96 35.61
N PRO A 47 20.05 -16.07 36.43
CA PRO A 47 21.43 -15.64 36.26
C PRO A 47 22.43 -16.79 36.32
N GLU A 48 22.15 -17.82 37.11
CA GLU A 48 23.01 -19.00 37.27
C GLU A 48 22.28 -20.28 36.87
N PRO A 49 22.97 -21.23 36.20
CA PRO A 49 22.41 -22.53 35.89
C PRO A 49 22.01 -23.29 37.17
N VAL A 50 20.84 -23.91 37.15
CA VAL A 50 20.30 -24.72 38.25
C VAL A 50 20.39 -26.19 37.88
N SER A 51 21.18 -26.97 38.63
CA SER A 51 21.36 -28.42 38.42
C SER A 51 21.74 -28.82 36.99
N GLY A 52 22.56 -27.99 36.32
CA GLY A 52 22.97 -28.22 34.93
C GLY A 52 21.94 -27.78 33.89
N TYR A 53 21.04 -26.86 34.22
CA TYR A 53 20.06 -26.31 33.29
C TYR A 53 20.00 -24.79 33.41
N ILE A 54 19.87 -24.09 32.28
CA ILE A 54 19.39 -22.71 32.29
C ILE A 54 17.88 -22.77 32.27
N VAL A 55 17.24 -22.11 33.23
CA VAL A 55 15.78 -22.14 33.43
C VAL A 55 15.22 -20.72 33.36
N ARG A 56 13.93 -20.59 33.09
CA ARG A 56 13.27 -19.29 33.08
C ARG A 56 13.33 -18.63 34.46
N GLN A 57 13.58 -17.33 34.48
CA GLN A 57 13.62 -16.56 35.71
C GLN A 57 12.30 -16.70 36.51
N GLY A 58 12.41 -16.99 37.80
CA GLY A 58 11.27 -17.14 38.71
C GLY A 58 10.54 -18.50 38.63
N LYS A 59 11.01 -19.44 37.80
CA LYS A 59 10.47 -20.81 37.67
C LYS A 59 11.58 -21.88 37.84
N PRO A 60 12.24 -21.96 39.02
CA PRO A 60 13.36 -22.87 39.22
C PRO A 60 12.92 -24.34 39.21
N LEU A 61 13.82 -25.23 38.77
CA LEU A 61 13.58 -26.67 38.77
C LEU A 61 13.32 -27.22 40.18
N SER A 62 12.22 -27.94 40.33
CA SER A 62 11.98 -28.82 41.47
C SER A 62 12.89 -30.07 41.42
N LYS A 63 13.02 -30.75 42.56
CA LYS A 63 13.79 -32.01 42.71
C LYS A 63 13.38 -33.11 41.70
N TYR A 64 12.17 -33.03 41.13
CA TYR A 64 11.62 -34.02 40.20
C TYR A 64 11.49 -33.52 38.74
N ARG A 65 12.07 -32.35 38.43
CA ARG A 65 12.02 -31.69 37.09
C ARG A 65 10.61 -31.39 36.58
N ASP A 66 9.62 -31.32 37.46
CA ASP A 66 8.21 -31.14 37.14
C ASP A 66 7.71 -29.69 37.31
N GLN A 67 8.51 -28.79 37.88
CA GLN A 67 8.09 -27.41 38.19
C GLN A 67 9.00 -26.30 37.63
N GLY A 68 9.94 -26.62 36.73
CA GLY A 68 10.82 -25.63 36.08
C GLY A 68 10.68 -25.60 34.56
N GLU A 69 10.71 -24.39 33.98
CA GLU A 69 10.76 -24.19 32.52
C GLU A 69 12.23 -24.16 32.08
N VAL A 70 12.72 -25.30 31.56
CA VAL A 70 14.10 -25.42 31.07
C VAL A 70 14.21 -24.69 29.73
N LEU A 71 15.23 -23.84 29.57
CA LEU A 71 15.55 -23.16 28.32
C LEU A 71 16.69 -23.89 27.58
N VAL A 72 17.75 -24.24 28.32
CA VAL A 72 18.98 -24.86 27.79
C VAL A 72 19.51 -25.92 28.74
N ILE A 73 20.03 -27.02 28.20
CA ILE A 73 20.82 -27.98 28.98
C ILE A 73 22.28 -27.50 29.07
N PHE A 74 22.79 -27.24 30.28
CA PHE A 74 24.02 -26.46 30.48
C PHE A 74 25.32 -27.26 30.62
N PRO A 75 25.34 -28.60 30.81
CA PRO A 75 26.50 -29.41 30.47
C PRO A 75 26.42 -29.91 29.02
N GLY A 76 27.21 -29.30 28.13
CA GLY A 76 27.34 -29.76 26.73
C GLY A 76 26.91 -28.76 25.66
N SER A 77 26.27 -27.65 26.04
CA SER A 77 25.80 -26.64 25.09
C SER A 77 26.97 -25.83 24.53
N PRO A 78 26.79 -25.08 23.42
CA PRO A 78 27.83 -24.19 22.91
C PRO A 78 28.03 -22.93 23.77
N LEU A 79 27.48 -22.91 24.99
CA LEU A 79 27.53 -21.79 25.93
C LEU A 79 28.60 -22.01 27.01
N VAL A 80 29.13 -20.90 27.52
CA VAL A 80 29.98 -20.83 28.71
C VAL A 80 29.47 -19.71 29.63
N ARG A 81 29.85 -19.76 30.90
CA ARG A 81 29.62 -18.68 31.86
C ARG A 81 30.91 -17.88 32.00
N GLU A 82 30.90 -16.63 31.59
CA GLU A 82 32.04 -15.71 31.67
C GLU A 82 31.58 -14.36 32.24
N ASN A 83 32.31 -13.81 33.21
CA ASN A 83 32.03 -12.51 33.83
C ASN A 83 30.57 -12.33 34.29
N ASN A 84 30.00 -13.35 34.93
CA ASN A 84 28.59 -13.38 35.34
C ASN A 84 27.60 -13.15 34.18
N ARG A 85 27.95 -13.57 32.95
CA ARG A 85 27.08 -13.56 31.77
C ARG A 85 27.15 -14.90 31.03
N TYR A 86 26.06 -15.25 30.34
CA TYR A 86 26.07 -16.34 29.37
C TYR A 86 26.75 -15.85 28.09
N ALA A 87 27.76 -16.58 27.62
CA ALA A 87 28.50 -16.22 26.42
C ALA A 87 28.66 -17.46 25.51
N PRO A 88 28.84 -17.27 24.19
CA PRO A 88 29.26 -18.35 23.32
C PRO A 88 30.63 -18.87 23.76
N LYS A 89 30.86 -20.18 23.66
CA LYS A 89 32.22 -20.72 23.72
C LYS A 89 33.06 -20.09 22.59
N PRO A 90 34.36 -19.82 22.81
CA PRO A 90 35.20 -19.19 21.80
C PRO A 90 35.13 -19.91 20.44
N GLY A 91 34.79 -19.17 19.37
CA GLY A 91 34.67 -19.69 18.01
C GLY A 91 33.34 -20.42 17.71
N MET A 92 32.37 -20.37 18.61
CA MET A 92 31.03 -20.96 18.43
C MET A 92 29.93 -19.91 18.23
N GLU A 93 30.28 -18.64 18.10
CA GLU A 93 29.35 -17.50 18.07
C GLU A 93 28.32 -17.63 16.94
N LYS A 94 28.76 -18.10 15.77
CA LYS A 94 27.96 -18.26 14.55
C LYS A 94 27.43 -19.68 14.32
N LEU A 95 27.66 -20.60 15.24
CA LEU A 95 27.05 -21.93 15.15
C LEU A 95 25.54 -21.82 15.42
N PRO A 96 24.72 -22.76 14.90
CA PRO A 96 23.34 -22.89 15.31
C PRO A 96 23.24 -23.10 16.82
N MET A 97 22.29 -22.43 17.47
CA MET A 97 21.97 -22.69 18.87
C MET A 97 21.33 -24.08 18.99
N VAL A 98 22.04 -24.99 19.66
CA VAL A 98 21.61 -26.38 19.92
C VAL A 98 21.52 -26.67 21.42
N GLN A 99 20.95 -27.81 21.78
CA GLN A 99 20.61 -28.15 23.17
C GLN A 99 19.62 -27.18 23.84
N VAL A 100 18.80 -26.55 23.01
CA VAL A 100 17.65 -25.72 23.40
C VAL A 100 16.39 -26.59 23.45
N THR A 101 15.57 -26.39 24.48
CA THR A 101 14.25 -27.03 24.58
C THR A 101 13.26 -26.36 23.63
N TRP A 102 12.13 -27.01 23.38
CA TRP A 102 11.06 -26.37 22.63
C TRP A 102 10.53 -25.12 23.36
N GLU A 103 10.38 -25.19 24.69
CA GLU A 103 9.99 -24.03 25.51
C GLU A 103 11.01 -22.88 25.43
N GLY A 104 12.30 -23.20 25.45
CA GLY A 104 13.38 -22.23 25.32
C GLY A 104 13.40 -21.55 23.96
N ALA A 105 13.03 -22.26 22.90
CA ALA A 105 12.89 -21.70 21.56
C ALA A 105 11.62 -20.84 21.44
N ALA A 106 10.49 -21.27 22.02
CA ALA A 106 9.25 -20.51 22.07
C ALA A 106 9.39 -19.19 22.86
N LEU A 107 10.07 -19.21 24.02
CA LEU A 107 10.34 -18.00 24.80
C LEU A 107 11.29 -17.04 24.09
N TYR A 108 12.24 -17.55 23.30
CA TYR A 108 13.07 -16.70 22.44
C TYR A 108 12.22 -15.95 21.40
N CYS A 109 11.20 -16.60 20.82
CA CYS A 109 10.25 -15.93 19.92
C CYS A 109 9.47 -14.81 20.64
N ASN A 110 9.03 -15.03 21.89
CA ASN A 110 8.41 -13.97 22.69
C ASN A 110 9.38 -12.82 22.97
N TYR A 111 10.64 -13.12 23.31
CA TYR A 111 11.68 -12.10 23.49
C TYR A 111 11.88 -11.24 22.25
N LEU A 112 11.95 -11.86 21.06
CA LEU A 112 12.03 -11.09 19.82
C LEU A 112 10.77 -10.26 19.57
N SER A 113 9.59 -10.77 19.96
CA SER A 113 8.32 -10.04 19.83
C SER A 113 8.35 -8.79 20.69
N GLU A 114 8.70 -8.90 21.97
CA GLU A 114 8.80 -7.76 22.89
C GLU A 114 9.88 -6.76 22.45
N LYS A 115 11.04 -7.26 22.02
CA LYS A 115 12.13 -6.42 21.50
C LYS A 115 11.71 -5.63 20.25
N ALA A 116 10.81 -6.17 19.46
CA ALA A 116 10.24 -5.52 18.27
C ALA A 116 8.97 -4.71 18.56
N GLY A 117 8.52 -4.60 19.82
CA GLY A 117 7.27 -3.92 20.19
C GLY A 117 6.00 -4.64 19.74
N LEU A 118 6.09 -5.95 19.47
CA LEU A 118 4.99 -6.81 19.02
C LEU A 118 4.39 -7.59 20.20
N LYS A 119 3.13 -8.02 20.06
CA LYS A 119 2.49 -8.90 21.05
C LYS A 119 3.14 -10.29 20.97
N PRO A 120 3.59 -10.88 22.11
CA PRO A 120 4.10 -12.25 22.14
C PRO A 120 3.08 -13.29 21.65
N CYS A 121 3.52 -14.28 20.87
CA CYS A 121 2.65 -15.34 20.36
C CYS A 121 2.37 -16.43 21.39
N TYR A 122 3.34 -16.80 22.22
CA TYR A 122 3.16 -17.88 23.19
C TYR A 122 2.73 -17.37 24.54
N ASP A 123 1.71 -17.99 25.13
CA ASP A 123 1.36 -17.79 26.54
C ASP A 123 1.95 -18.94 27.40
N PRO A 124 3.02 -18.69 28.18
CA PRO A 124 3.63 -19.72 29.01
C PRO A 124 2.70 -20.25 30.11
N ASP A 125 1.78 -19.43 30.62
CA ASP A 125 0.87 -19.83 31.68
C ASP A 125 -0.28 -20.71 31.14
N SER A 126 -0.53 -20.64 29.82
CA SER A 126 -1.47 -21.50 29.10
C SER A 126 -0.79 -22.67 28.37
N LYS A 127 0.26 -23.25 28.97
CA LYS A 127 1.04 -24.37 28.40
C LYS A 127 1.57 -24.05 26.99
N TYR A 128 2.01 -22.81 26.77
CA TYR A 128 2.51 -22.32 25.49
C TYR A 128 1.49 -22.45 24.35
N ALA A 129 0.21 -22.18 24.64
CA ALA A 129 -0.77 -21.90 23.60
C ALA A 129 -0.26 -20.76 22.72
N CYS A 130 -0.31 -20.95 21.40
CA CYS A 130 0.19 -19.98 20.43
C CYS A 130 -0.98 -19.20 19.84
N ASP A 131 -1.00 -17.90 20.09
CA ASP A 131 -1.85 -16.95 19.38
C ASP A 131 -1.16 -16.53 18.08
N PHE A 132 -1.41 -17.28 17.01
CA PHE A 132 -0.92 -16.95 15.68
C PHE A 132 -1.39 -15.57 15.19
N SER A 133 -2.49 -15.03 15.75
CA SER A 133 -3.02 -13.70 15.45
C SER A 133 -2.33 -12.53 16.15
N ALA A 134 -1.38 -12.81 17.05
CA ALA A 134 -0.68 -11.76 17.80
C ALA A 134 0.24 -10.88 16.92
N GLY A 135 0.58 -11.32 15.70
CA GLY A 135 1.53 -10.62 14.82
C GLY A 135 2.98 -10.66 15.31
N GLY A 136 3.27 -11.35 16.41
CA GLY A 136 4.60 -11.58 16.95
C GLY A 136 5.34 -12.74 16.26
N TYR A 137 6.55 -13.01 16.74
CA TYR A 137 7.35 -14.14 16.27
C TYR A 137 6.88 -15.44 16.91
N HIS A 138 6.95 -16.52 16.14
CA HIS A 138 6.71 -17.89 16.61
C HIS A 138 7.64 -18.90 15.93
N LEU A 139 7.66 -20.14 16.42
CA LEU A 139 8.33 -21.23 15.71
C LEU A 139 7.54 -21.59 14.44
N PRO A 140 8.20 -21.97 13.34
CA PRO A 140 7.49 -22.35 12.12
C PRO A 140 6.54 -23.51 12.38
N THR A 141 5.36 -23.48 11.76
CA THR A 141 4.59 -24.72 11.64
C THR A 141 5.33 -25.67 10.70
N GLU A 142 5.05 -26.97 10.82
CA GLU A 142 5.59 -27.99 9.91
C GLU A 142 5.32 -27.64 8.45
N ALA A 143 4.15 -27.09 8.17
CA ALA A 143 3.74 -26.70 6.82
C ALA A 143 4.49 -25.46 6.33
N GLN A 144 4.65 -24.44 7.18
CA GLN A 144 5.47 -23.27 6.87
C GLN A 144 6.92 -23.68 6.58
N TRP A 145 7.50 -24.54 7.42
CA TRP A 145 8.86 -25.04 7.24
C TRP A 145 9.03 -25.80 5.92
N GLU A 146 8.14 -26.75 5.63
CA GLU A 146 8.25 -27.53 4.39
C GLU A 146 8.03 -26.69 3.13
N CYS A 147 7.11 -25.70 3.18
CA CYS A 147 6.92 -24.73 2.11
C CYS A 147 8.21 -23.93 1.86
N ALA A 148 8.78 -23.40 2.94
CA ALA A 148 10.01 -22.63 2.90
C ALA A 148 11.20 -23.44 2.37
N ALA A 149 11.35 -24.70 2.80
CA ALA A 149 12.42 -25.59 2.37
C ALA A 149 12.42 -25.83 0.86
N ARG A 150 11.24 -25.92 0.24
CA ARG A 150 11.06 -26.11 -1.20
C ARG A 150 11.42 -24.88 -2.04
N GLY A 151 11.49 -23.69 -1.45
CA GLY A 151 11.92 -22.47 -2.16
C GLY A 151 10.99 -22.05 -3.31
N GLY A 152 9.67 -22.22 -3.16
CA GLY A 152 8.70 -21.86 -4.21
C GLY A 152 8.58 -22.87 -5.36
N ARG A 153 9.19 -24.04 -5.23
CA ARG A 153 9.12 -25.12 -6.22
C ARG A 153 8.28 -26.27 -5.71
N LEU A 154 7.25 -26.64 -6.47
CA LEU A 154 6.41 -27.80 -6.13
C LEU A 154 7.20 -29.11 -6.32
N ASN A 155 6.92 -30.10 -5.47
CA ASN A 155 7.41 -31.48 -5.59
C ASN A 155 8.94 -31.70 -5.56
N MET A 156 9.73 -30.72 -5.08
CA MET A 156 11.18 -30.93 -4.89
C MET A 156 11.49 -31.87 -3.73
N LEU A 157 12.36 -32.85 -3.94
CA LEU A 157 12.78 -33.77 -2.88
C LEU A 157 13.63 -33.07 -1.80
N TYR A 158 14.51 -32.18 -2.21
CA TYR A 158 15.49 -31.48 -1.38
C TYR A 158 15.42 -29.96 -1.61
N PRO A 159 15.94 -29.13 -0.68
CA PRO A 159 16.06 -27.69 -0.90
C PRO A 159 16.92 -27.32 -2.12
N SER A 160 17.88 -28.16 -2.48
CA SER A 160 18.73 -28.03 -3.67
C SER A 160 18.06 -28.52 -4.97
N GLY A 161 16.87 -29.10 -4.91
CA GLY A 161 16.14 -29.65 -6.06
C GLY A 161 15.81 -31.14 -5.88
N ASN A 162 16.00 -31.97 -6.91
CA ASN A 162 15.74 -33.41 -6.83
C ASN A 162 16.94 -34.25 -6.39
N THR A 163 18.11 -33.63 -6.21
CA THR A 163 19.33 -34.25 -5.69
C THR A 163 19.94 -33.34 -4.65
N THR A 164 20.66 -33.93 -3.69
CA THR A 164 21.48 -33.21 -2.72
C THR A 164 22.82 -33.90 -2.58
N THR A 165 23.88 -33.10 -2.45
CA THR A 165 25.27 -33.52 -2.27
C THR A 165 25.89 -32.72 -1.14
N GLU A 166 27.03 -33.16 -0.63
CA GLU A 166 27.71 -32.50 0.50
C GLU A 166 28.26 -31.11 0.15
N LYS A 167 28.09 -30.64 -1.08
CA LYS A 167 28.30 -29.24 -1.48
C LYS A 167 27.08 -28.35 -1.21
N ASP A 168 25.91 -28.96 -1.12
CA ASP A 168 24.62 -28.28 -0.97
C ASP A 168 24.22 -28.14 0.51
N ALA A 169 24.71 -29.05 1.37
CA ALA A 169 24.41 -29.08 2.79
C ALA A 169 25.47 -29.87 3.58
N ASN A 170 25.57 -29.63 4.89
CA ASN A 170 26.36 -30.45 5.79
C ASN A 170 25.58 -31.74 6.16
N PHE A 171 25.92 -32.90 5.59
CA PHE A 171 25.33 -34.19 5.95
C PHE A 171 26.32 -35.36 5.75
N ASN A 172 25.92 -36.61 5.96
CA ASN A 172 26.76 -37.83 5.84
C ASN A 172 27.98 -37.90 6.79
N GLY A 173 28.13 -36.96 7.72
CA GLY A 173 29.22 -36.93 8.68
C GLY A 173 30.56 -36.52 8.07
N GLN A 174 30.59 -35.96 6.86
CA GLN A 174 31.83 -35.61 6.16
C GLN A 174 32.64 -34.56 6.93
N VAL A 175 31.98 -33.54 7.50
CA VAL A 175 32.63 -32.54 8.37
C VAL A 175 32.83 -33.06 9.79
N GLY A 176 32.01 -34.03 10.22
CA GLY A 176 32.05 -34.65 11.55
C GLY A 176 31.50 -33.77 12.69
N ARG A 177 30.98 -32.58 12.39
CA ARG A 177 30.39 -31.63 13.35
C ARG A 177 29.42 -30.66 12.66
N ILE A 178 28.63 -29.93 13.45
CA ILE A 178 27.88 -28.77 12.97
C ILE A 178 28.82 -27.67 12.46
N THR A 179 28.34 -26.87 11.51
CA THR A 179 29.06 -25.75 10.89
C THR A 179 28.39 -24.42 11.23
N GLU A 180 29.07 -23.30 10.98
CA GLU A 180 28.45 -21.97 11.04
C GLU A 180 27.18 -21.93 10.18
N VAL A 181 26.20 -21.14 10.61
CA VAL A 181 25.01 -20.87 9.80
C VAL A 181 25.41 -20.26 8.46
N ALA A 182 24.67 -20.58 7.40
CA ALA A 182 24.92 -20.10 6.03
C ALA A 182 26.30 -20.49 5.44
N ALA A 183 26.90 -21.59 5.90
CA ALA A 183 28.14 -22.13 5.31
C ALA A 183 27.92 -22.79 3.93
N TYR A 184 26.67 -23.08 3.56
CA TYR A 184 26.27 -23.73 2.31
C TYR A 184 25.31 -22.83 1.51
N PRO A 185 25.15 -23.02 0.19
CA PRO A 185 24.29 -22.19 -0.64
C PRO A 185 22.83 -22.16 -0.15
N PRO A 186 22.12 -21.03 -0.29
CA PRO A 186 20.71 -20.95 0.07
C PRO A 186 19.82 -21.60 -0.99
N ASN A 187 18.57 -21.90 -0.64
CA ASN A 187 17.55 -22.24 -1.62
C ASN A 187 17.05 -20.99 -2.39
N SER A 188 16.09 -21.15 -3.30
CA SER A 188 15.55 -20.07 -4.14
C SER A 188 14.79 -18.96 -3.41
N TYR A 189 14.52 -19.09 -2.11
CA TYR A 189 14.03 -18.00 -1.26
C TYR A 189 15.13 -17.29 -0.48
N GLY A 190 16.40 -17.64 -0.68
CA GLY A 190 17.50 -17.10 0.11
C GLY A 190 17.60 -17.70 1.52
N LEU A 191 16.97 -18.85 1.76
CA LEU A 191 17.01 -19.54 3.05
C LEU A 191 18.16 -20.54 3.09
N TYR A 192 18.98 -20.44 4.14
CA TYR A 192 20.16 -21.27 4.38
C TYR A 192 19.83 -22.44 5.31
N ASP A 193 20.64 -23.50 5.25
CA ASP A 193 20.57 -24.65 6.17
C ASP A 193 19.19 -25.35 6.21
N MET A 194 18.41 -25.28 5.14
CA MET A 194 17.11 -25.98 5.03
C MET A 194 17.27 -27.50 4.83
N ALA A 195 18.50 -27.99 4.76
CA ALA A 195 18.91 -29.38 4.78
C ALA A 195 20.27 -29.47 5.50
N GLY A 196 20.49 -30.58 6.21
CA GLY A 196 21.73 -30.83 6.94
C GLY A 196 21.96 -29.88 8.11
N ASN A 197 23.19 -29.92 8.61
CA ASN A 197 23.66 -29.19 9.79
C ASN A 197 22.93 -29.61 11.08
N VAL A 198 21.70 -29.14 11.29
CA VAL A 198 20.85 -29.44 12.46
C VAL A 198 19.38 -29.57 12.02
N MET A 199 18.60 -30.33 12.78
CA MET A 199 17.14 -30.32 12.64
C MET A 199 16.53 -29.12 13.35
N GLU A 200 15.34 -28.70 12.93
CA GLU A 200 14.69 -27.49 13.43
C GLU A 200 13.38 -27.76 14.15
N TRP A 201 13.23 -27.15 15.33
CA TRP A 201 11.97 -27.15 16.06
C TRP A 201 10.85 -26.47 15.27
N CYS A 202 9.74 -27.18 15.11
CA CYS A 202 8.47 -26.63 14.66
C CYS A 202 7.50 -26.46 15.83
N HIS A 203 6.48 -25.62 15.64
CA HIS A 203 5.40 -25.45 16.61
C HIS A 203 4.65 -26.77 16.89
N ASP A 204 4.42 -27.57 15.86
CA ASP A 204 3.44 -28.66 15.85
C ASP A 204 3.77 -29.80 16.84
N TRP A 205 2.71 -30.43 17.33
CA TRP A 205 2.81 -31.75 17.96
C TRP A 205 3.02 -32.84 16.90
N TYR A 206 3.91 -33.79 17.17
CA TYR A 206 4.17 -34.91 16.28
C TYR A 206 3.10 -35.99 16.47
N ASN A 207 2.49 -36.39 15.36
CA ASN A 207 1.66 -37.59 15.27
C ASN A 207 1.96 -38.30 13.93
N PHE A 208 2.27 -39.59 14.03
CA PHE A 208 2.65 -40.45 12.90
C PHE A 208 1.56 -40.54 11.83
N GLU A 209 0.28 -40.48 12.23
CA GLU A 209 -0.89 -40.63 11.37
C GLU A 209 -1.47 -39.28 10.92
N TYR A 210 -0.91 -38.14 11.35
CA TYR A 210 -1.48 -36.80 11.11
C TYR A 210 -1.74 -36.51 9.63
N TYR A 211 -0.82 -36.86 8.74
CA TYR A 211 -1.01 -36.62 7.31
C TYR A 211 -2.18 -37.41 6.71
N LYS A 212 -2.52 -38.56 7.29
CA LYS A 212 -3.65 -39.38 6.83
C LYS A 212 -5.01 -38.80 7.23
N THR A 213 -5.03 -37.82 8.13
CA THR A 213 -6.29 -37.16 8.52
C THR A 213 -6.77 -36.14 7.49
N PHE A 214 -5.91 -35.72 6.56
CA PHE A 214 -6.28 -34.76 5.52
C PHE A 214 -6.98 -35.46 4.35
N THR A 215 -8.27 -35.19 4.20
CA THR A 215 -9.09 -35.62 3.05
C THR A 215 -9.39 -34.49 2.07
N THR A 216 -9.13 -33.24 2.48
CA THR A 216 -9.29 -32.00 1.69
C THR A 216 -8.04 -31.12 1.84
N VAL A 217 -8.04 -29.93 1.23
CA VAL A 217 -6.98 -28.94 1.43
C VAL A 217 -6.89 -28.55 2.91
N ALA A 218 -5.69 -28.65 3.49
CA ALA A 218 -5.44 -28.20 4.85
C ALA A 218 -5.12 -26.70 4.84
N GLU A 219 -5.88 -25.89 5.58
CA GLU A 219 -5.65 -24.44 5.68
C GLU A 219 -4.90 -24.12 6.97
N ASN A 220 -3.71 -23.51 6.86
CA ASN A 220 -2.84 -23.13 7.97
C ASN A 220 -2.71 -24.20 9.06
N PRO A 221 -2.37 -25.46 8.72
CA PRO A 221 -2.30 -26.52 9.72
C PRO A 221 -1.20 -26.20 10.75
N THR A 222 -1.55 -26.34 12.02
CA THR A 222 -0.68 -26.11 13.19
C THR A 222 -0.35 -27.42 13.94
N GLY A 223 -0.66 -28.56 13.32
CA GLY A 223 -0.50 -29.88 13.91
C GLY A 223 -1.73 -30.34 14.72
N PRO A 224 -1.66 -31.51 15.35
CA PRO A 224 -2.60 -31.94 16.38
C PRO A 224 -2.62 -30.95 17.56
N ALA A 225 -3.77 -30.78 18.21
CA ALA A 225 -3.91 -29.86 19.35
C ALA A 225 -3.10 -30.27 20.61
N SER A 226 -2.70 -31.53 20.72
CA SER A 226 -1.86 -32.06 21.79
C SER A 226 -1.07 -33.27 21.33
N GLY A 227 0.03 -33.59 22.02
CA GLY A 227 0.87 -34.75 21.73
C GLY A 227 1.90 -35.02 22.82
N GLY A 228 2.61 -36.14 22.71
CA GLY A 228 3.73 -36.49 23.61
C GLY A 228 5.11 -36.10 23.06
N PHE A 229 5.17 -35.61 21.82
CA PHE A 229 6.40 -35.28 21.11
C PHE A 229 6.16 -34.05 20.24
N ARG A 230 7.13 -33.12 20.16
CA ARG A 230 7.14 -31.99 19.21
C ARG A 230 7.86 -32.37 17.92
N VAL A 231 7.57 -31.65 16.85
CA VAL A 231 8.16 -31.94 15.54
C VAL A 231 9.51 -31.26 15.38
N LEU A 232 10.44 -32.03 14.79
CA LEU A 232 11.64 -31.55 14.15
C LEU A 232 11.55 -31.72 12.63
N ARG A 233 12.03 -30.73 11.89
CA ARG A 233 12.14 -30.73 10.42
C ARG A 233 13.58 -30.61 9.95
N GLY A 234 13.83 -31.00 8.70
CA GLY A 234 15.17 -31.08 8.12
C GLY A 234 15.94 -32.32 8.58
N GLY A 235 17.26 -32.31 8.39
CA GLY A 235 18.14 -33.41 8.77
C GLY A 235 19.45 -32.90 9.34
N THR A 236 20.21 -33.78 10.00
CA THR A 236 21.43 -33.39 10.73
C THR A 236 22.70 -33.71 9.95
N TYR A 237 23.83 -33.16 10.42
CA TYR A 237 25.13 -33.29 9.75
C TYR A 237 25.65 -34.72 9.58
N TYR A 238 25.17 -35.71 10.33
CA TYR A 238 25.62 -37.10 10.23
C TYR A 238 24.61 -38.02 9.51
N GLN A 239 23.38 -37.56 9.29
CA GLN A 239 22.35 -38.37 8.67
C GLN A 239 22.52 -38.44 7.14
N PRO A 240 22.19 -39.58 6.51
CA PRO A 240 22.30 -39.71 5.07
C PRO A 240 21.21 -38.94 4.31
N SER A 241 21.37 -38.84 2.99
CA SER A 241 20.49 -38.02 2.12
C SER A 241 18.97 -38.24 2.32
N PRO A 242 18.41 -39.44 2.60
CA PRO A 242 16.96 -39.57 2.80
C PRO A 242 16.37 -38.75 3.98
N PHE A 243 17.21 -38.30 4.90
CA PHE A 243 16.83 -37.45 6.04
C PHE A 243 16.89 -35.95 5.71
N GLN A 244 17.47 -35.60 4.56
CA GLN A 244 17.65 -34.21 4.12
C GLN A 244 16.48 -33.73 3.23
N MET A 245 15.47 -34.58 3.05
CA MET A 245 14.30 -34.27 2.23
C MET A 245 13.46 -33.14 2.84
N CYS A 246 12.85 -32.30 2.00
CA CYS A 246 11.93 -31.24 2.45
C CYS A 246 10.77 -31.79 3.30
N SER A 247 10.31 -33.02 3.01
CA SER A 247 9.23 -33.67 3.76
C SER A 247 9.69 -34.44 5.00
N HIS A 248 11.00 -34.50 5.28
CA HIS A 248 11.49 -35.23 6.44
C HIS A 248 11.01 -34.57 7.74
N ARG A 249 10.47 -35.40 8.64
CA ARG A 249 9.95 -35.01 9.94
C ARG A 249 10.30 -36.08 10.98
N GLN A 250 10.49 -35.66 12.22
CA GLN A 250 10.77 -36.54 13.35
C GLN A 250 10.10 -36.02 14.62
N GLY A 251 9.57 -36.92 15.45
CA GLY A 251 9.07 -36.58 16.78
C GLY A 251 10.16 -36.70 17.85
N THR A 252 10.23 -35.73 18.75
CA THR A 252 11.12 -35.77 19.93
C THR A 252 10.42 -35.17 21.15
N ALA A 253 10.84 -35.57 22.36
CA ALA A 253 10.21 -35.10 23.59
C ALA A 253 10.61 -33.63 23.87
N ASP A 254 9.64 -32.79 24.19
CA ASP A 254 9.81 -31.35 24.45
C ASP A 254 10.77 -31.03 25.61
N THR A 255 10.63 -31.77 26.72
CA THR A 255 11.29 -31.52 28.01
C THR A 255 12.52 -32.41 28.26
N LYS A 256 12.78 -33.39 27.37
CA LYS A 256 13.87 -34.38 27.51
C LYS A 256 14.71 -34.57 26.25
N GLY A 257 14.29 -34.02 25.11
CA GLY A 257 14.89 -34.22 23.80
C GLY A 257 15.69 -33.02 23.30
N CYS A 258 16.63 -32.51 24.10
CA CYS A 258 17.61 -31.53 23.64
C CYS A 258 18.87 -32.29 23.19
N PHE A 259 18.90 -32.63 21.91
CA PHE A 259 20.06 -33.25 21.31
C PHE A 259 21.03 -32.17 20.80
N THR A 260 22.29 -32.55 20.60
CA THR A 260 23.38 -31.66 20.15
C THR A 260 23.19 -31.14 18.71
N ASP A 261 22.07 -31.48 18.08
CA ASP A 261 21.73 -31.29 16.68
C ASP A 261 20.28 -30.83 16.46
N ASN A 262 19.60 -30.36 17.53
CA ASN A 262 18.30 -29.70 17.45
C ASN A 262 18.47 -28.19 17.63
N GLY A 263 18.24 -27.44 16.55
CA GLY A 263 18.18 -25.98 16.55
C GLY A 263 16.78 -25.47 16.22
N PHE A 264 16.69 -24.19 15.88
CA PHE A 264 15.44 -23.56 15.48
C PHE A 264 15.70 -22.26 14.73
N ARG A 265 14.67 -21.79 14.03
CA ARG A 265 14.56 -20.44 13.49
C ARG A 265 13.19 -19.88 13.80
N VAL A 266 13.01 -18.60 13.55
CA VAL A 266 11.75 -17.89 13.82
C VAL A 266 11.02 -17.54 12.54
N VAL A 267 9.70 -17.50 12.64
CA VAL A 267 8.80 -16.98 11.62
C VAL A 267 7.89 -15.91 12.22
N ARG A 268 7.24 -15.14 11.35
CA ARG A 268 6.16 -14.22 11.71
C ARG A 268 5.11 -14.27 10.61
N GLU A 269 3.84 -14.46 10.96
CA GLU A 269 2.76 -14.32 9.98
C GLU A 269 2.77 -12.90 9.41
N VAL A 270 2.84 -12.80 8.09
CA VAL A 270 2.56 -11.56 7.38
C VAL A 270 1.06 -11.51 7.33
N TRP A 271 0.50 -10.78 8.29
CA TRP A 271 -0.86 -10.31 8.15
C TRP A 271 -0.86 -9.42 6.94
N ASP A 272 -1.39 -9.97 5.84
CA ASP A 272 -2.15 -9.13 4.93
C ASP A 272 -2.94 -8.17 5.81
N SER A 273 -2.71 -6.87 5.61
CA SER A 273 -3.39 -5.80 6.34
C SER A 273 -4.79 -6.31 6.69
N PRO A 274 -5.16 -6.42 7.98
CA PRO A 274 -6.48 -6.94 8.30
C PRO A 274 -7.47 -6.21 7.41
N ALA A 275 -8.30 -7.00 6.72
CA ALA A 275 -9.44 -6.52 5.96
C ALA A 275 -10.02 -5.30 6.68
N ALA A 276 -10.32 -4.25 5.90
CA ALA A 276 -10.82 -2.95 6.35
C ALA A 276 -11.39 -3.04 7.76
N GLY A 277 -10.84 -2.25 8.70
CA GLY A 277 -11.36 -2.17 10.07
C GLY A 277 -12.88 -2.03 10.05
N ASN A 278 -13.55 -2.24 11.18
CA ASN A 278 -15.02 -2.18 11.34
C ASN A 278 -15.72 -0.86 10.87
N GLU A 279 -15.03 0.01 10.11
CA GLU A 279 -15.50 1.10 9.25
C GLU A 279 -16.61 0.61 8.29
N THR A 280 -17.81 1.14 8.46
CA THR A 280 -18.95 0.92 7.57
C THR A 280 -18.95 1.95 6.45
N PHE A 281 -18.24 1.66 5.35
CA PHE A 281 -18.30 2.49 4.14
C PHE A 281 -19.60 2.31 3.36
N GLY A 282 -20.02 3.35 2.64
CA GLY A 282 -21.24 3.33 1.82
C GLY A 282 -21.20 2.25 0.75
N ARG A 283 -22.23 1.39 0.69
CA ARG A 283 -22.26 0.21 -0.19
C ARG A 283 -23.15 0.42 -1.42
N GLY A 284 -22.85 -0.35 -2.48
CA GLY A 284 -23.74 -0.50 -3.62
C GLY A 284 -25.09 -1.08 -3.20
N SER A 285 -26.17 -0.62 -3.83
CA SER A 285 -27.47 -1.27 -3.75
C SER A 285 -27.41 -2.64 -4.43
N ALA A 286 -28.34 -3.53 -4.09
CA ALA A 286 -28.40 -4.86 -4.71
C ALA A 286 -28.50 -4.80 -6.23
N GLN A 287 -29.23 -3.81 -6.77
CA GLN A 287 -29.36 -3.61 -8.21
C GLN A 287 -28.04 -3.12 -8.84
N GLU A 288 -27.37 -2.15 -8.24
CA GLU A 288 -26.06 -1.68 -8.74
C GLU A 288 -25.03 -2.83 -8.75
N MET A 289 -25.02 -3.68 -7.70
CA MET A 289 -24.14 -4.86 -7.63
C MET A 289 -24.45 -5.87 -8.73
N GLN A 290 -25.74 -6.09 -9.01
CA GLN A 290 -26.20 -6.98 -10.07
C GLN A 290 -25.78 -6.46 -11.44
N ASP A 291 -26.04 -5.18 -11.74
CA ASP A 291 -25.67 -4.55 -13.01
C ASP A 291 -24.17 -4.64 -13.28
N ALA A 292 -23.34 -4.38 -12.27
CA ALA A 292 -21.89 -4.51 -12.37
C ALA A 292 -21.48 -5.95 -12.68
N ALA A 293 -22.06 -6.93 -11.99
CA ALA A 293 -21.80 -8.35 -12.23
C ALA A 293 -22.26 -8.80 -13.63
N GLU A 294 -23.41 -8.33 -14.09
CA GLU A 294 -23.91 -8.59 -15.45
C GLU A 294 -22.99 -8.02 -16.51
N TRP A 295 -22.52 -6.77 -16.32
CA TRP A 295 -21.54 -6.16 -17.21
C TRP A 295 -20.22 -6.93 -17.24
N VAL A 296 -19.65 -7.28 -16.08
CA VAL A 296 -18.41 -8.08 -15.99
C VAL A 296 -18.57 -9.42 -16.71
N ASN A 297 -19.69 -10.11 -16.48
CA ASN A 297 -19.94 -11.39 -17.13
C ASN A 297 -20.07 -11.26 -18.65
N SER A 298 -20.76 -10.23 -19.14
CA SER A 298 -20.88 -9.97 -20.58
C SER A 298 -19.54 -9.58 -21.21
N ALA A 299 -18.76 -8.74 -20.52
CA ALA A 299 -17.50 -8.22 -21.04
C ALA A 299 -16.38 -9.28 -21.03
N PHE A 300 -16.33 -10.15 -20.02
CA PHE A 300 -15.19 -11.03 -19.77
C PHE A 300 -15.51 -12.53 -19.80
N MET A 301 -16.78 -12.95 -19.69
CA MET A 301 -17.14 -14.34 -19.36
C MET A 301 -18.15 -15.03 -20.30
N GLU A 302 -18.61 -14.40 -21.39
CA GLU A 302 -19.70 -14.98 -22.19
C GLU A 302 -19.25 -16.20 -23.06
N PRO A 303 -19.81 -17.42 -22.84
CA PRO A 303 -19.33 -18.65 -23.46
C PRO A 303 -20.03 -19.02 -24.79
N ALA A 304 -20.73 -18.08 -25.44
CA ALA A 304 -21.74 -18.41 -26.45
C ALA A 304 -21.21 -19.22 -27.66
N LYS A 305 -19.93 -19.06 -28.06
CA LYS A 305 -19.21 -19.95 -29.00
C LYS A 305 -17.70 -19.85 -28.77
N LYS A 306 -16.97 -20.98 -28.75
CA LYS A 306 -15.49 -21.00 -28.63
C LYS A 306 -14.85 -20.05 -29.66
N GLY A 307 -14.23 -18.96 -29.21
CA GLY A 307 -13.41 -18.04 -30.00
C GLY A 307 -14.07 -16.72 -30.43
N GLU A 308 -15.39 -16.65 -30.64
CA GLU A 308 -16.04 -15.41 -31.14
C GLU A 308 -16.10 -14.30 -30.08
N TRP A 309 -16.30 -14.66 -28.81
CA TRP A 309 -16.41 -13.70 -27.70
C TRP A 309 -15.06 -13.05 -27.36
N LEU A 310 -13.93 -13.72 -27.62
CA LEU A 310 -12.58 -13.17 -27.39
C LEU A 310 -12.31 -11.93 -28.26
N GLY A 311 -12.91 -11.85 -29.45
CA GLY A 311 -12.86 -10.66 -30.28
C GLY A 311 -13.73 -9.50 -29.79
N ARG A 312 -14.47 -9.69 -28.68
CA ARG A 312 -15.34 -8.70 -28.02
C ARG A 312 -14.91 -8.36 -26.59
N LEU A 313 -13.76 -8.86 -26.15
CA LEU A 313 -13.17 -8.42 -24.89
C LEU A 313 -13.08 -6.89 -24.89
N PRO A 314 -13.27 -6.22 -23.75
CA PRO A 314 -13.31 -4.76 -23.66
C PRO A 314 -11.90 -4.17 -23.73
N LEU A 315 -11.07 -4.60 -24.67
CA LEU A 315 -9.70 -4.16 -24.89
C LEU A 315 -9.40 -4.16 -26.39
N SER A 316 -8.52 -3.26 -26.82
CA SER A 316 -8.06 -3.26 -28.20
C SER A 316 -6.56 -2.99 -28.31
N PHE A 317 -5.97 -3.54 -29.37
CA PHE A 317 -4.58 -3.31 -29.77
C PHE A 317 -4.42 -3.75 -31.22
N ARG A 318 -3.29 -3.38 -31.82
CA ARG A 318 -2.83 -3.93 -33.09
C ARG A 318 -1.51 -4.66 -32.90
N LEU A 319 -1.34 -5.78 -33.61
CA LEU A 319 -0.10 -6.54 -33.63
C LEU A 319 0.32 -6.80 -35.07
N GLY A 320 1.45 -6.22 -35.49
CA GLY A 320 1.90 -6.26 -36.88
C GLY A 320 0.86 -5.68 -37.84
N GLY A 321 0.18 -4.61 -37.43
CA GLY A 321 -0.88 -3.92 -38.19
C GLY A 321 -2.26 -4.60 -38.17
N LYS A 322 -2.41 -5.78 -37.58
CA LYS A 322 -3.69 -6.49 -37.48
C LYS A 322 -4.42 -6.18 -36.17
N PRO A 323 -5.74 -5.92 -36.17
CA PRO A 323 -6.48 -5.58 -34.96
C PRO A 323 -6.74 -6.80 -34.06
N SER A 324 -6.78 -6.57 -32.74
CA SER A 324 -7.04 -7.58 -31.71
C SER A 324 -8.36 -8.33 -31.94
N SER A 325 -9.40 -7.66 -32.41
CA SER A 325 -10.73 -8.24 -32.70
C SER A 325 -10.69 -9.36 -33.77
N GLU A 326 -9.67 -9.38 -34.62
CA GLU A 326 -9.41 -10.48 -35.57
C GLU A 326 -8.45 -11.51 -34.98
N LEU A 327 -7.38 -11.05 -34.31
CA LEU A 327 -6.32 -11.90 -33.77
C LEU A 327 -6.82 -12.82 -32.66
N LEU A 328 -7.51 -12.26 -31.66
CA LEU A 328 -7.91 -12.95 -30.44
C LEU A 328 -8.86 -14.12 -30.69
N LYS A 329 -9.58 -14.13 -31.82
CA LYS A 329 -10.44 -15.25 -32.24
C LYS A 329 -9.67 -16.56 -32.43
N THR A 330 -8.36 -16.48 -32.62
CA THR A 330 -7.47 -17.62 -32.87
C THR A 330 -6.55 -17.95 -31.69
N TRP A 331 -6.60 -17.15 -30.62
CA TRP A 331 -5.71 -17.31 -29.48
C TRP A 331 -6.26 -18.34 -28.49
N ASN A 332 -5.35 -18.98 -27.74
CA ASN A 332 -5.74 -19.86 -26.65
C ASN A 332 -6.12 -19.01 -25.43
N VAL A 333 -7.16 -19.40 -24.72
CA VAL A 333 -7.63 -18.74 -23.50
C VAL A 333 -7.62 -19.71 -22.33
N GLU A 334 -7.10 -19.25 -21.19
CA GLU A 334 -7.18 -19.92 -19.90
C GLU A 334 -7.75 -18.91 -18.90
N VAL A 335 -8.81 -19.29 -18.18
CA VAL A 335 -9.42 -18.44 -17.16
C VAL A 335 -9.12 -19.08 -15.81
N SER A 336 -8.53 -18.31 -14.93
CA SER A 336 -8.29 -18.69 -13.53
C SER A 336 -9.00 -17.69 -12.63
N THR A 337 -9.63 -18.20 -11.58
CA THR A 337 -10.26 -17.38 -10.55
C THR A 337 -9.54 -17.70 -9.25
N GLU A 338 -9.05 -16.67 -8.59
CA GLU A 338 -8.41 -16.79 -7.29
C GLU A 338 -9.39 -16.44 -6.17
N THR A 339 -8.99 -16.70 -4.92
CA THR A 339 -9.87 -16.62 -3.74
C THR A 339 -10.23 -15.18 -3.42
N ALA A 340 -11.45 -14.95 -2.91
CA ALA A 340 -11.81 -13.67 -2.32
C ALA A 340 -10.87 -13.30 -1.16
N LYS A 341 -10.38 -12.06 -1.15
CA LYS A 341 -9.50 -11.53 -0.11
C LYS A 341 -9.83 -10.05 0.11
N ASP A 342 -9.94 -9.62 1.36
CA ASP A 342 -10.19 -8.23 1.75
C ASP A 342 -11.39 -7.56 1.04
N GLY A 343 -12.46 -8.32 0.83
CA GLY A 343 -13.67 -7.85 0.14
C GLY A 343 -13.50 -7.69 -1.38
N LYS A 344 -12.45 -8.26 -1.97
CA LYS A 344 -12.18 -8.30 -3.41
C LYS A 344 -12.21 -9.74 -3.92
N ARG A 345 -12.53 -9.92 -5.20
CA ARG A 345 -12.33 -11.18 -5.94
C ARG A 345 -11.48 -10.91 -7.16
N GLU A 346 -10.43 -11.71 -7.32
CA GLU A 346 -9.47 -11.56 -8.41
C GLU A 346 -9.63 -12.69 -9.42
N GLN A 347 -9.61 -12.32 -10.69
CA GLN A 347 -9.70 -13.22 -11.81
C GLN A 347 -8.64 -12.86 -12.85
N THR A 348 -8.01 -13.87 -13.44
CA THR A 348 -7.06 -13.68 -14.53
C THR A 348 -7.57 -14.39 -15.78
N ILE A 349 -7.71 -13.64 -16.88
CA ILE A 349 -7.91 -14.19 -18.22
C ILE A 349 -6.56 -14.15 -18.94
N LEU A 350 -6.05 -15.32 -19.28
CA LEU A 350 -4.76 -15.50 -19.93
C LEU A 350 -4.96 -15.83 -21.41
N LEU A 351 -4.51 -14.93 -22.28
CA LEU A 351 -4.62 -15.03 -23.73
C LEU A 351 -3.24 -15.34 -24.31
N ARG A 352 -3.12 -16.39 -25.13
CA ARG A 352 -1.84 -16.84 -25.71
C ARG A 352 -1.91 -16.98 -27.22
N GLN A 353 -0.97 -16.34 -27.92
CA GLN A 353 -0.71 -16.53 -29.35
C GLN A 353 0.09 -17.82 -29.59
N GLY A 354 -0.57 -18.98 -29.54
CA GLY A 354 0.10 -20.29 -29.63
C GLY A 354 1.04 -20.58 -28.45
N GLU A 355 1.97 -21.53 -28.60
CA GLU A 355 2.85 -21.94 -27.49
C GLU A 355 4.04 -21.00 -27.24
N ALA A 356 4.48 -20.25 -28.25
CA ALA A 356 5.71 -19.44 -28.24
C ALA A 356 5.53 -18.01 -28.80
N GLY A 357 4.34 -17.42 -28.67
CA GLY A 357 4.04 -16.04 -29.08
C GLY A 357 3.83 -15.08 -27.91
N LEU A 358 3.07 -14.01 -28.15
CA LEU A 358 2.65 -13.10 -27.09
C LEU A 358 1.67 -13.77 -26.12
N GLU A 359 1.79 -13.40 -24.85
CA GLU A 359 0.88 -13.73 -23.77
C GLU A 359 0.34 -12.43 -23.16
N ILE A 360 -0.97 -12.34 -22.98
CA ILE A 360 -1.64 -11.23 -22.31
C ILE A 360 -2.40 -11.78 -21.11
N SER A 361 -2.02 -11.36 -19.92
CA SER A 361 -2.78 -11.58 -18.70
C SER A 361 -3.68 -10.37 -18.47
N CYS A 362 -4.99 -10.55 -18.51
CA CYS A 362 -5.96 -9.56 -18.06
C CYS A 362 -6.28 -9.84 -16.60
N LEU A 363 -5.81 -8.99 -15.69
CA LEU A 363 -5.98 -9.13 -14.25
C LEU A 363 -7.18 -8.27 -13.83
N ILE A 364 -8.26 -8.92 -13.41
CA ILE A 364 -9.56 -8.33 -13.15
C ILE A 364 -9.87 -8.44 -11.65
N THR A 365 -10.27 -7.33 -11.04
CA THR A 365 -10.69 -7.24 -9.64
C THR A 365 -12.14 -6.82 -9.58
N THR A 366 -12.96 -7.57 -8.85
CA THR A 366 -14.32 -7.17 -8.46
C THR A 366 -14.42 -7.01 -6.95
N PHE A 367 -15.42 -6.26 -6.48
CA PHE A 367 -15.57 -5.92 -5.06
C PHE A 367 -16.87 -6.50 -4.50
N ASP A 368 -16.83 -7.06 -3.29
CA ASP A 368 -17.99 -7.73 -2.69
C ASP A 368 -19.11 -6.74 -2.29
N THR A 369 -18.76 -5.48 -2.01
CA THR A 369 -19.70 -4.46 -1.51
C THR A 369 -19.79 -3.21 -2.39
N PHE A 370 -19.00 -3.13 -3.45
CA PHE A 370 -18.99 -2.01 -4.39
C PHE A 370 -19.32 -2.51 -5.79
N PRO A 371 -20.21 -1.81 -6.53
CA PRO A 371 -20.63 -2.18 -7.88
C PRO A 371 -19.55 -1.78 -8.90
N ALA A 372 -18.34 -2.27 -8.67
CA ALA A 372 -17.15 -1.85 -9.39
C ALA A 372 -16.34 -3.03 -9.89
N VAL A 373 -15.59 -2.77 -10.94
CA VAL A 373 -14.59 -3.66 -11.49
C VAL A 373 -13.39 -2.82 -11.91
N ASP A 374 -12.20 -3.27 -11.57
CA ASP A 374 -10.97 -2.74 -12.13
C ASP A 374 -10.19 -3.83 -12.86
N TRP A 375 -9.37 -3.45 -13.83
CA TRP A 375 -8.45 -4.37 -14.48
C TRP A 375 -7.27 -3.65 -15.14
N PHE A 376 -6.22 -4.40 -15.41
CA PHE A 376 -5.09 -3.99 -16.25
C PHE A 376 -4.53 -5.20 -16.98
N LEU A 377 -3.67 -4.95 -17.97
CA LEU A 377 -3.03 -5.98 -18.76
C LEU A 377 -1.54 -6.10 -18.38
N GLN A 378 -1.04 -7.33 -18.33
CA GLN A 378 0.37 -7.64 -18.44
C GLN A 378 0.61 -8.34 -19.77
N ILE A 379 1.54 -7.82 -20.57
CA ILE A 379 1.83 -8.33 -21.92
C ILE A 379 3.26 -8.82 -21.93
N ARG A 380 3.48 -10.08 -22.27
CA ARG A 380 4.80 -10.75 -22.27
C ARG A 380 5.07 -11.41 -23.61
N ASN A 381 6.31 -11.30 -24.09
CA ASN A 381 6.78 -12.13 -25.20
C ASN A 381 7.38 -13.45 -24.67
N ARG A 382 6.72 -14.57 -24.97
CA ARG A 382 7.21 -15.93 -24.61
C ARG A 382 8.03 -16.58 -25.72
N GLY A 383 8.13 -15.93 -26.88
CA GLY A 383 8.89 -16.42 -28.01
C GLY A 383 10.40 -16.27 -27.84
N SER A 384 11.14 -16.88 -28.77
CA SER A 384 12.60 -16.78 -28.86
C SER A 384 13.06 -15.66 -29.80
N GLN A 385 12.14 -14.89 -30.37
CA GLN A 385 12.38 -13.76 -31.27
C GLN A 385 11.61 -12.53 -30.79
N ASP A 386 12.00 -11.34 -31.25
CA ASP A 386 11.23 -10.11 -31.05
C ASP A 386 9.77 -10.30 -31.50
N SER A 387 8.84 -9.72 -30.75
CA SER A 387 7.43 -9.71 -31.17
C SER A 387 7.25 -8.87 -32.44
N ALA A 388 6.14 -9.08 -33.15
CA ALA A 388 5.65 -8.04 -34.05
C ALA A 388 5.37 -6.75 -33.26
N ILE A 389 5.31 -5.61 -33.97
CA ILE A 389 5.01 -4.32 -33.34
C ILE A 389 3.62 -4.38 -32.72
N LEU A 390 3.56 -4.08 -31.43
CA LEU A 390 2.36 -3.84 -30.64
C LEU A 390 2.09 -2.33 -30.64
N GLU A 391 0.90 -1.94 -31.06
CA GLU A 391 0.49 -0.54 -31.14
C GLU A 391 -0.99 -0.36 -30.71
N ASP A 392 -1.35 0.88 -30.39
CA ASP A 392 -2.71 1.31 -30.01
C ASP A 392 -3.33 0.47 -28.87
N VAL A 393 -2.57 0.17 -27.82
CA VAL A 393 -3.03 -0.64 -26.69
C VAL A 393 -4.00 0.14 -25.79
N GLN A 394 -5.29 -0.18 -25.92
CA GLN A 394 -6.39 0.33 -25.11
C GLN A 394 -6.87 -0.75 -24.14
N VAL A 395 -6.84 -0.43 -22.85
CA VAL A 395 -7.24 -1.34 -21.75
C VAL A 395 -8.75 -1.43 -21.65
N LEU A 396 -9.47 -0.35 -21.99
CA LEU A 396 -10.90 -0.34 -22.24
C LEU A 396 -11.13 -0.02 -23.72
N ASP A 397 -11.94 -0.85 -24.40
CA ASP A 397 -12.58 -0.52 -25.68
C ASP A 397 -14.00 -1.10 -25.66
N HIS A 398 -14.99 -0.26 -25.37
CA HIS A 398 -16.37 -0.72 -25.16
C HIS A 398 -17.40 0.32 -25.58
N THR A 399 -18.55 -0.14 -26.08
CA THR A 399 -19.68 0.71 -26.45
C THR A 399 -20.80 0.61 -25.42
N PHE A 400 -21.01 1.68 -24.65
CA PHE A 400 -22.19 1.81 -23.80
C PHE A 400 -23.39 2.21 -24.66
N THR A 401 -24.53 1.55 -24.47
CA THR A 401 -25.73 1.78 -25.29
C THR A 401 -26.89 2.23 -24.40
N ARG A 402 -27.51 3.36 -24.77
CA ARG A 402 -28.69 3.87 -24.08
C ARG A 402 -29.90 2.96 -24.31
N GLY A 403 -30.79 2.89 -23.32
CA GLY A 403 -32.03 2.12 -23.40
C GLY A 403 -32.89 2.55 -24.61
N PRO A 404 -33.70 1.65 -25.20
CA PRO A 404 -34.51 2.00 -26.36
C PRO A 404 -35.59 3.06 -26.05
N GLU A 405 -36.01 3.13 -24.80
CA GLU A 405 -36.98 4.10 -24.29
C GLU A 405 -36.31 5.37 -23.73
N ASP A 406 -34.97 5.46 -23.74
CA ASP A 406 -34.25 6.62 -23.23
C ASP A 406 -34.30 7.78 -24.22
N THR A 407 -35.04 8.83 -23.84
CA THR A 407 -35.15 10.08 -24.58
C THR A 407 -34.07 11.11 -24.20
N GLY A 408 -33.25 10.82 -23.20
CA GLY A 408 -32.10 11.63 -22.80
C GLY A 408 -30.91 11.48 -23.75
N GLU A 409 -29.74 11.88 -23.28
CA GLU A 409 -28.47 11.67 -23.96
C GLU A 409 -27.37 11.49 -22.92
N PHE A 410 -26.18 11.04 -23.34
CA PHE A 410 -25.04 10.94 -22.43
C PHE A 410 -24.64 12.31 -21.87
N ILE A 411 -24.51 12.36 -20.54
CA ILE A 411 -23.92 13.50 -19.83
C ILE A 411 -22.60 13.02 -19.26
N PHE A 412 -21.53 13.73 -19.59
CA PHE A 412 -20.17 13.36 -19.25
C PHE A 412 -19.54 14.44 -18.38
N ARG A 413 -19.34 14.10 -17.10
CA ARG A 413 -18.66 14.96 -16.13
C ARG A 413 -17.19 14.57 -16.06
N HIS A 414 -16.32 15.55 -16.29
CA HIS A 414 -14.87 15.43 -16.11
C HIS A 414 -14.34 16.66 -15.40
N SER A 415 -13.04 16.69 -15.06
CA SER A 415 -12.45 17.83 -14.36
C SER A 415 -11.14 18.25 -15.01
N ARG A 416 -10.78 19.53 -14.87
CA ARG A 416 -9.45 20.01 -15.25
C ARG A 416 -8.39 19.28 -14.43
N GLY A 417 -7.22 19.06 -15.01
CA GLY A 417 -6.00 18.74 -14.27
C GLY A 417 -5.49 19.93 -13.45
N SER A 418 -4.20 19.93 -13.14
CA SER A 418 -3.50 20.98 -12.41
C SER A 418 -2.41 21.62 -13.25
N ARG A 419 -2.42 22.95 -13.28
CA ARG A 419 -1.32 23.77 -13.82
C ARG A 419 -0.86 24.86 -12.85
N ALA A 420 -1.12 24.64 -11.55
CA ALA A 420 -0.98 25.66 -10.52
C ALA A 420 -1.87 26.88 -10.79
N GLU A 421 -3.13 26.63 -11.19
CA GLU A 421 -4.14 27.65 -11.48
C GLU A 421 -5.28 27.65 -10.43
N VAL A 422 -6.03 28.75 -10.39
CA VAL A 422 -7.22 28.91 -9.52
C VAL A 422 -8.26 27.82 -9.75
N LEU A 423 -8.40 27.39 -11.01
CA LEU A 423 -9.41 26.43 -11.47
C LEU A 423 -8.86 25.01 -11.62
N ASP A 424 -7.74 24.68 -10.99
CA ASP A 424 -7.27 23.29 -10.91
C ASP A 424 -8.40 22.40 -10.35
N PHE A 425 -8.62 21.23 -10.97
CA PHE A 425 -9.67 20.27 -10.59
C PHE A 425 -11.13 20.74 -10.75
N ALA A 426 -11.38 21.89 -11.38
CA ALA A 426 -12.74 22.36 -11.61
C ALA A 426 -13.54 21.36 -12.47
N PRO A 427 -14.74 20.92 -12.02
CA PRO A 427 -15.58 20.00 -12.76
C PRO A 427 -16.24 20.69 -13.96
N ARG A 428 -16.54 19.89 -14.98
CA ARG A 428 -17.17 20.29 -16.24
C ARG A 428 -18.16 19.22 -16.67
N ASP A 429 -19.36 19.66 -16.99
CA ASP A 429 -20.39 18.80 -17.56
C ASP A 429 -20.48 19.04 -19.06
N GLU A 430 -20.37 17.97 -19.83
CA GLU A 430 -20.53 17.99 -21.27
C GLU A 430 -21.68 17.10 -21.72
N TRP A 431 -22.50 17.64 -22.61
CA TRP A 431 -23.54 16.88 -23.28
C TRP A 431 -22.97 16.26 -24.56
N LEU A 432 -23.03 14.93 -24.67
CA LEU A 432 -22.45 14.17 -25.78
C LEU A 432 -23.52 13.78 -26.82
N GLY A 433 -23.84 14.72 -27.71
CA GLY A 433 -24.80 14.51 -28.80
C GLY A 433 -24.32 13.58 -29.91
N PRO A 434 -25.22 13.13 -30.81
CA PRO A 434 -24.88 12.27 -31.94
C PRO A 434 -23.68 12.77 -32.75
N TYR A 435 -22.79 11.86 -33.14
CA TYR A 435 -21.55 12.11 -33.87
C TYR A 435 -20.47 12.93 -33.13
N GLN A 436 -20.70 13.32 -31.88
CA GLN A 436 -19.68 14.02 -31.12
C GLN A 436 -18.52 13.11 -30.78
N ARG A 437 -17.33 13.71 -30.79
CA ARG A 437 -16.09 13.10 -30.32
C ARG A 437 -15.43 13.97 -29.28
N ARG A 438 -14.82 13.32 -28.30
CA ARG A 438 -14.02 13.95 -27.26
C ARG A 438 -12.77 13.13 -26.98
N THR A 439 -11.70 13.83 -26.66
CA THR A 439 -10.43 13.25 -26.27
C THR A 439 -10.01 13.93 -24.97
N LEU A 440 -9.58 13.13 -24.00
CA LEU A 440 -9.00 13.58 -22.74
C LEU A 440 -7.67 12.86 -22.54
N GLY A 441 -6.76 13.47 -21.77
CA GLY A 441 -5.51 12.82 -21.42
C GLY A 441 -4.63 13.65 -20.48
N GLY A 442 -3.58 13.01 -19.98
CA GLY A 442 -2.64 13.65 -19.07
C GLY A 442 -1.90 14.82 -19.73
N HIS A 443 -1.37 14.60 -20.95
CA HIS A 443 -0.48 15.50 -21.71
C HIS A 443 0.78 15.95 -20.93
N GLY A 444 1.98 16.00 -21.53
CA GLY A 444 3.21 16.43 -20.83
C GLY A 444 3.88 15.39 -19.92
N GLY A 445 3.30 14.21 -19.74
CA GLY A 445 3.95 13.07 -19.10
C GLY A 445 3.49 12.77 -17.67
N ARG A 446 2.82 13.70 -16.99
CA ARG A 446 2.17 13.42 -15.69
C ARG A 446 0.65 13.27 -15.90
N PRO A 447 -0.05 12.48 -15.07
CA PRO A 447 -1.42 12.09 -15.36
C PRO A 447 -2.44 13.21 -15.23
N CYS A 448 -2.12 14.30 -14.54
CA CYS A 448 -3.05 15.41 -14.30
C CYS A 448 -2.54 16.75 -14.81
N ASP A 449 -1.57 16.81 -15.73
CA ASP A 449 -1.09 18.11 -16.24
C ASP A 449 -2.23 18.86 -16.99
N TYR A 450 -3.19 18.17 -17.61
CA TYR A 450 -4.27 18.79 -18.38
C TYR A 450 -5.69 18.37 -17.97
N ASP A 451 -5.98 17.06 -17.96
CA ASP A 451 -7.26 16.50 -17.55
C ASP A 451 -7.11 15.63 -16.30
N PHE A 452 -8.13 15.62 -15.45
CA PHE A 452 -8.14 14.76 -14.26
C PHE A 452 -8.57 13.33 -14.63
N PRO A 453 -7.89 12.26 -14.15
CA PRO A 453 -8.13 10.89 -14.60
C PRO A 453 -9.37 10.21 -14.01
N PHE A 454 -10.24 10.95 -13.32
CA PHE A 454 -11.51 10.45 -12.80
C PHE A 454 -12.69 11.23 -13.40
N MET A 455 -13.67 10.49 -13.93
CA MET A 455 -14.78 11.03 -14.70
C MET A 455 -16.08 10.31 -14.33
N ASN A 456 -17.23 10.92 -14.60
CA ASN A 456 -18.54 10.32 -14.32
C ASN A 456 -19.46 10.47 -15.54
N LEU A 457 -19.90 9.34 -16.08
CA LEU A 457 -20.79 9.25 -17.23
C LEU A 457 -22.20 8.87 -16.76
N GLN A 458 -23.21 9.59 -17.21
CA GLN A 458 -24.62 9.27 -17.00
C GLN A 458 -25.30 8.96 -18.33
N TRP A 459 -26.21 7.99 -18.30
CA TRP A 459 -27.14 7.69 -19.37
C TRP A 459 -28.48 7.20 -18.81
N ASP A 460 -29.51 7.11 -19.65
CA ASP A 460 -30.87 6.71 -19.25
C ASP A 460 -31.44 7.54 -18.09
N GLN A 461 -30.94 8.77 -17.93
CA GLN A 461 -31.27 9.76 -16.89
C GLN A 461 -31.03 9.34 -15.44
N ARG A 462 -30.91 8.03 -15.14
CA ARG A 462 -30.93 7.49 -13.78
C ARG A 462 -29.84 6.47 -13.48
N LYS A 463 -28.89 6.28 -14.39
CA LYS A 463 -27.76 5.39 -14.17
C LYS A 463 -26.50 5.92 -14.83
N GLY A 464 -25.38 5.37 -14.42
CA GLY A 464 -24.11 5.79 -14.95
C GLY A 464 -22.96 4.90 -14.51
N ALA A 465 -21.76 5.34 -14.88
CA ALA A 465 -20.52 4.78 -14.41
C ALA A 465 -19.50 5.88 -14.13
N VAL A 466 -18.82 5.79 -12.99
CA VAL A 466 -17.56 6.49 -12.77
C VAL A 466 -16.47 5.71 -13.50
N LEU A 467 -15.65 6.43 -14.28
CA LEU A 467 -14.50 5.91 -14.99
C LEU A 467 -13.24 6.47 -14.34
N ALA A 468 -12.27 5.62 -14.05
CA ALA A 468 -11.02 6.03 -13.40
C ALA A 468 -9.81 5.36 -14.04
N VAL A 469 -8.73 6.15 -14.23
CA VAL A 469 -7.44 5.68 -14.75
C VAL A 469 -6.41 5.64 -13.63
N GLY A 470 -5.65 4.53 -13.58
CA GLY A 470 -4.48 4.33 -12.75
C GLY A 470 -3.23 4.17 -13.61
N TRP A 471 -2.60 5.30 -13.92
CA TRP A 471 -1.35 5.37 -14.66
C TRP A 471 -0.67 6.71 -14.43
N SER A 472 0.49 6.73 -13.78
CA SER A 472 1.24 7.96 -13.48
C SER A 472 2.08 8.48 -14.66
N GLY A 473 1.71 8.12 -15.88
CA GLY A 473 2.29 8.58 -17.14
C GLY A 473 1.23 9.24 -18.05
N GLN A 474 1.41 9.10 -19.36
CA GLN A 474 0.42 9.49 -20.36
C GLN A 474 -0.67 8.44 -20.52
N TRP A 475 -1.88 8.86 -20.22
CA TRP A 475 -3.09 8.13 -20.56
C TRP A 475 -3.93 8.95 -21.53
N GLN A 476 -4.78 8.26 -22.28
CA GLN A 476 -5.75 8.86 -23.18
C GLN A 476 -7.10 8.19 -23.01
N MET A 477 -8.16 8.98 -23.22
CA MET A 477 -9.49 8.49 -23.49
C MET A 477 -10.06 9.10 -24.76
N GLU A 478 -10.62 8.29 -25.65
CA GLU A 478 -11.47 8.73 -26.77
C GLU A 478 -12.92 8.32 -26.52
N LEU A 479 -13.82 9.29 -26.67
CA LEU A 479 -15.26 9.13 -26.63
C LEU A 479 -15.80 9.36 -28.03
N ALA A 480 -16.54 8.40 -28.57
CA ALA A 480 -17.16 8.51 -29.90
C ALA A 480 -18.65 8.14 -29.84
N ARG A 481 -19.50 9.17 -29.90
CA ARG A 481 -20.96 9.01 -29.93
C ARG A 481 -21.43 8.66 -31.34
N ASP A 482 -22.15 7.56 -31.48
CA ASP A 482 -22.71 7.15 -32.78
C ASP A 482 -23.94 7.97 -33.20
N ALA A 483 -24.54 7.60 -34.33
CA ALA A 483 -25.74 8.23 -34.87
C ALA A 483 -27.03 7.91 -34.07
N GLU A 484 -27.02 6.82 -33.31
CA GLU A 484 -28.18 6.18 -32.70
C GLU A 484 -28.13 6.30 -31.18
N ARG A 485 -27.61 5.31 -30.45
CA ARG A 485 -27.65 5.21 -28.98
C ARG A 485 -26.33 4.77 -28.34
N GLY A 486 -25.31 4.47 -29.14
CA GLY A 486 -24.02 3.99 -28.65
C GLY A 486 -23.03 5.12 -28.39
N LEU A 487 -22.25 4.98 -27.32
CA LEU A 487 -21.06 5.76 -27.03
C LEU A 487 -19.89 4.78 -26.87
N GLN A 488 -18.99 4.76 -27.85
CA GLN A 488 -17.75 4.01 -27.73
C GLN A 488 -16.78 4.79 -26.85
N ILE A 489 -16.13 4.07 -25.94
CA ILE A 489 -15.11 4.59 -25.04
C ILE A 489 -13.86 3.74 -25.22
N GLN A 490 -12.76 4.38 -25.60
CA GLN A 490 -11.42 3.78 -25.63
C GLN A 490 -10.57 4.45 -24.56
N MET A 491 -9.93 3.67 -23.69
CA MET A 491 -9.07 4.20 -22.61
C MET A 491 -7.83 3.34 -22.43
N GLY A 492 -6.66 3.97 -22.33
CA GLY A 492 -5.40 3.27 -22.20
C GLY A 492 -4.19 4.19 -22.29
N MET A 493 -3.09 3.64 -22.81
CA MET A 493 -1.88 4.42 -23.06
C MET A 493 -2.08 5.30 -24.29
N GLU A 494 -1.61 6.55 -24.23
CA GLU A 494 -1.70 7.47 -25.37
C GLU A 494 -0.81 7.01 -26.55
N HIS A 495 0.39 6.49 -26.24
CA HIS A 495 1.35 6.08 -27.26
C HIS A 495 1.93 4.70 -26.98
N THR A 496 1.60 3.76 -27.86
CA THR A 496 2.30 2.47 -27.95
C THR A 496 2.64 2.19 -29.40
N TYR A 497 3.92 1.96 -29.68
CA TYR A 497 4.41 1.40 -30.93
C TYR A 497 5.74 0.73 -30.63
N LEU A 498 5.66 -0.51 -30.14
CA LEU A 498 6.81 -1.20 -29.58
C LEU A 498 6.82 -2.68 -29.91
N LYS A 499 8.01 -3.22 -30.16
CA LYS A 499 8.26 -4.66 -30.05
C LYS A 499 8.67 -5.00 -28.62
N LEU A 500 8.38 -6.23 -28.21
CA LEU A 500 8.89 -6.83 -26.99
C LEU A 500 9.99 -7.82 -27.33
N HIS A 501 11.13 -7.72 -26.65
CA HIS A 501 12.20 -8.70 -26.76
C HIS A 501 11.80 -10.04 -26.13
N PRO A 502 12.48 -11.16 -26.46
CA PRO A 502 12.25 -12.45 -25.82
C PRO A 502 12.27 -12.36 -24.29
N GLY A 503 11.19 -12.80 -23.64
CA GLY A 503 11.03 -12.76 -22.18
C GLY A 503 10.64 -11.38 -21.61
N GLU A 504 10.66 -10.32 -22.40
CA GLU A 504 10.28 -8.98 -21.98
C GLU A 504 8.77 -8.92 -21.70
N ALA A 505 8.41 -8.23 -20.62
CA ALA A 505 7.03 -7.98 -20.23
C ALA A 505 6.81 -6.49 -19.98
N ILE A 506 5.59 -6.03 -20.19
CA ILE A 506 5.11 -4.67 -19.84
C ILE A 506 3.76 -4.76 -19.14
N ARG A 507 3.46 -3.74 -18.35
CA ARG A 507 2.16 -3.49 -17.73
C ARG A 507 1.48 -2.27 -18.36
N THR A 508 0.15 -2.32 -18.46
CA THR A 508 -0.69 -1.20 -18.93
C THR A 508 -1.32 -0.44 -17.75
N PRO A 509 -1.98 0.72 -18.01
CA PRO A 509 -2.85 1.39 -17.04
C PRO A 509 -3.86 0.44 -16.40
N ARG A 510 -4.21 0.72 -15.15
CA ARG A 510 -5.42 0.17 -14.52
C ARG A 510 -6.62 1.03 -14.92
N ILE A 511 -7.71 0.40 -15.34
CA ILE A 511 -8.99 1.05 -15.56
C ILE A 511 -9.97 0.54 -14.51
N CYS A 512 -10.72 1.44 -13.90
CA CYS A 512 -11.81 1.10 -12.98
C CYS A 512 -13.12 1.68 -13.50
N LEU A 513 -14.16 0.85 -13.48
CA LEU A 513 -15.55 1.23 -13.69
C LEU A 513 -16.33 0.99 -12.41
N LEU A 514 -17.05 2.00 -11.93
CA LEU A 514 -18.02 1.88 -10.84
C LEU A 514 -19.40 2.27 -11.34
N PHE A 515 -20.32 1.33 -11.33
CA PHE A 515 -21.70 1.52 -11.78
C PHE A 515 -22.56 2.13 -10.67
N TRP A 516 -23.47 3.02 -11.04
CA TRP A 516 -24.38 3.64 -10.08
C TRP A 516 -25.77 3.81 -10.68
N GLN A 517 -26.77 3.84 -9.79
CA GLN A 517 -28.15 4.17 -10.13
C GLN A 517 -28.72 5.21 -9.16
N GLY A 518 -29.53 6.11 -9.68
CA GLY A 518 -30.15 7.19 -8.93
C GLY A 518 -30.43 8.40 -9.80
N GLU A 519 -31.18 9.35 -9.29
CA GLU A 519 -31.56 10.54 -10.05
C GLU A 519 -30.42 11.57 -10.18
N ASP A 520 -29.30 11.38 -9.47
CA ASP A 520 -28.17 12.31 -9.43
C ASP A 520 -26.82 11.59 -9.52
N MET A 521 -25.93 12.11 -10.37
CA MET A 521 -24.53 11.68 -10.49
C MET A 521 -23.75 11.71 -9.16
N LEU A 522 -24.18 12.52 -8.18
CA LEU A 522 -23.59 12.54 -6.85
C LEU A 522 -23.61 11.17 -6.16
N ARG A 523 -24.54 10.27 -6.50
CA ARG A 523 -24.51 8.87 -6.06
C ARG A 523 -23.21 8.17 -6.53
N GLY A 524 -22.84 8.33 -7.79
CA GLY A 524 -21.62 7.79 -8.36
C GLY A 524 -20.36 8.37 -7.70
N HIS A 525 -20.32 9.68 -7.50
CA HIS A 525 -19.23 10.36 -6.79
C HIS A 525 -19.04 9.83 -5.37
N ASN A 526 -20.12 9.74 -4.60
CA ASN A 526 -20.05 9.27 -3.22
C ASN A 526 -19.69 7.78 -3.13
N LEU A 527 -20.27 6.93 -3.98
CA LEU A 527 -19.86 5.52 -4.05
C LEU A 527 -18.36 5.38 -4.42
N PHE A 528 -17.86 6.20 -5.34
CA PHE A 528 -16.45 6.19 -5.72
C PHE A 528 -15.53 6.68 -4.59
N ARG A 529 -15.89 7.76 -3.89
CA ARG A 529 -15.17 8.20 -2.68
C ARG A 529 -15.08 7.07 -1.65
N GLN A 530 -16.19 6.37 -1.40
CA GLN A 530 -16.24 5.25 -0.46
C GLN A 530 -15.42 4.04 -0.94
N LEU A 531 -15.41 3.76 -2.25
CA LEU A 531 -14.53 2.77 -2.86
C LEU A 531 -13.04 3.11 -2.64
N ILE A 532 -12.67 4.38 -2.84
CA ILE A 532 -11.30 4.87 -2.62
C ILE A 532 -10.87 4.65 -1.16
N LEU A 533 -11.69 5.04 -0.18
CA LEU A 533 -11.41 4.84 1.25
C LEU A 533 -11.29 3.36 1.63
N ALA A 534 -12.18 2.52 1.09
CA ALA A 534 -12.24 1.11 1.43
C ALA A 534 -11.06 0.32 0.84
N HIS A 535 -10.68 0.60 -0.41
CA HIS A 535 -9.87 -0.32 -1.20
C HIS A 535 -8.64 0.28 -1.89
N TYR A 536 -8.50 1.60 -1.93
CA TYR A 536 -7.38 2.27 -2.58
C TYR A 536 -6.52 3.04 -1.57
N ASN A 537 -7.06 3.81 -0.64
CA ASN A 537 -6.21 4.58 0.28
C ASN A 537 -5.26 3.70 1.12
N PRO A 538 -4.03 4.16 1.37
CA PRO A 538 -3.03 3.38 2.06
C PRO A 538 -3.47 3.10 3.51
N ARG A 539 -3.06 1.93 4.01
CA ARG A 539 -3.29 1.49 5.39
C ARG A 539 -1.96 1.18 6.07
N ILE A 540 -1.84 1.55 7.35
CA ILE A 540 -0.74 1.15 8.23
C ILE A 540 -1.35 0.33 9.37
N ALA A 541 -0.84 -0.89 9.56
CA ALA A 541 -1.40 -1.84 10.53
C ALA A 541 -2.93 -2.03 10.39
N GLY A 542 -3.43 -2.07 9.15
CA GLY A 542 -4.86 -2.22 8.80
C GLY A 542 -5.72 -0.97 8.98
N LYS A 543 -5.19 0.10 9.59
CA LYS A 543 -5.90 1.37 9.77
C LYS A 543 -5.68 2.27 8.58
N LEU A 544 -6.74 2.96 8.15
CA LEU A 544 -6.66 4.01 7.15
C LEU A 544 -5.59 5.02 7.56
N VAL A 545 -4.72 5.42 6.62
CA VAL A 545 -3.78 6.51 6.87
C VAL A 545 -4.55 7.83 6.84
N ILE A 546 -4.32 8.61 7.88
CA ILE A 546 -5.04 9.84 8.16
C ILE A 546 -3.97 10.96 8.06
N PRO A 547 -4.00 11.83 7.01
CA PRO A 547 -3.01 12.90 6.73
C PRO A 547 -2.76 13.97 7.82
N PRO A 548 -1.57 14.10 8.43
CA PRO A 548 -1.39 14.84 9.68
C PRO A 548 -1.66 16.35 9.58
N ILE A 549 -1.85 16.98 10.74
CA ILE A 549 -1.60 18.42 10.93
C ILE A 549 -0.09 18.63 10.93
N ALA A 550 0.44 19.04 9.80
CA ALA A 550 1.87 19.23 9.59
C ALA A 550 2.27 20.71 9.70
N ASN A 551 3.49 21.00 10.12
CA ASN A 551 4.07 22.33 10.03
C ASN A 551 5.57 22.25 9.72
N SER A 552 6.04 23.18 8.89
CA SER A 552 7.47 23.37 8.61
C SER A 552 8.08 24.39 9.57
N ALA A 553 9.26 24.05 10.11
CA ALA A 553 10.05 24.94 10.96
C ALA A 553 11.26 25.51 10.20
N GLY A 554 11.04 25.99 8.98
CA GLY A 554 12.08 26.53 8.12
C GLY A 554 11.52 26.97 6.77
N GLY A 555 12.39 27.53 5.94
CA GLY A 555 12.08 27.88 4.55
C GLY A 555 12.97 27.13 3.58
N LEU A 556 12.64 27.21 2.29
CA LEU A 556 13.40 26.61 1.20
C LEU A 556 14.91 26.81 1.39
N ASN A 557 15.68 25.73 1.34
CA ASN A 557 17.13 25.71 1.56
C ASN A 557 17.67 26.10 2.94
N GLY A 558 16.81 26.50 3.89
CA GLY A 558 17.18 27.11 5.18
C GLY A 558 17.06 26.19 6.40
N TYR A 559 16.96 24.87 6.22
CA TYR A 559 16.82 23.90 7.30
C TYR A 559 18.15 23.58 7.98
N THR A 560 18.17 23.54 9.32
CA THR A 560 19.31 23.15 10.17
C THR A 560 18.85 22.26 11.33
N ASP A 561 19.73 21.45 11.91
CA ASP A 561 19.38 20.69 13.12
C ASP A 561 18.95 21.62 14.27
N GLU A 562 19.64 22.74 14.46
CA GLU A 562 19.32 23.74 15.48
C GLU A 562 17.89 24.28 15.37
N ASN A 563 17.47 24.72 14.19
CA ASN A 563 16.14 25.32 14.04
C ASN A 563 15.02 24.27 14.10
N GLN A 564 15.28 23.03 13.65
CA GLN A 564 14.33 21.93 13.78
C GLN A 564 14.19 21.50 15.25
N LEU A 565 15.30 21.24 15.95
CA LEU A 565 15.30 20.84 17.36
C LEU A 565 14.65 21.90 18.26
N ALA A 566 14.88 23.19 17.99
CA ALA A 566 14.24 24.27 18.73
C ALA A 566 12.72 24.40 18.48
N ALA A 567 12.23 23.88 17.35
CA ALA A 567 10.81 23.95 17.00
C ALA A 567 10.00 22.81 17.60
N ILE A 568 10.55 21.59 17.68
CA ILE A 568 9.85 20.38 18.17
C ILE A 568 9.05 20.60 19.46
N PRO A 569 9.61 21.10 20.59
CA PRO A 569 8.83 21.29 21.81
C PRO A 569 7.71 22.32 21.65
N LYS A 570 7.90 23.34 20.80
CA LYS A 570 6.87 24.35 20.53
C LYS A 570 5.72 23.79 19.69
N LEU A 571 6.03 22.91 18.74
CA LEU A 571 5.05 22.22 17.91
C LEU A 571 4.27 21.20 18.73
N GLN A 572 4.97 20.42 19.57
CA GLN A 572 4.37 19.45 20.48
C GLN A 572 3.38 20.12 21.46
N GLU A 573 3.78 21.23 22.10
CA GLU A 573 2.92 22.02 22.99
C GLU A 573 1.58 22.44 22.32
N ARG A 574 1.65 22.70 21.01
CA ARG A 574 0.51 23.16 20.20
C ARG A 574 -0.33 22.04 19.61
N GLY A 575 0.07 20.77 19.77
CA GLY A 575 -0.62 19.60 19.24
C GLY A 575 -0.41 19.37 17.74
N ILE A 576 0.68 19.87 17.17
CA ILE A 576 1.06 19.56 15.79
C ILE A 576 1.48 18.09 15.69
N GLU A 577 1.00 17.40 14.67
CA GLU A 577 1.15 15.94 14.52
C GLU A 577 2.41 15.57 13.75
N ALA A 578 2.90 16.44 12.84
CA ALA A 578 4.09 16.18 12.06
C ALA A 578 5.01 17.40 11.90
N LEU A 579 6.33 17.18 12.05
CA LEU A 579 7.35 18.12 11.64
C LEU A 579 7.69 17.89 10.16
N TRP A 580 7.64 18.94 9.36
CA TRP A 580 7.92 18.90 7.92
C TRP A 580 9.23 19.62 7.59
N ILE A 581 10.18 18.91 6.99
CA ILE A 581 11.33 19.49 6.29
C ILE A 581 11.07 19.42 4.78
N ASP A 582 10.89 20.59 4.16
CA ASP A 582 10.69 20.71 2.72
C ASP A 582 12.03 20.82 1.95
N ALA A 583 11.99 21.21 0.68
CA ALA A 583 13.12 21.13 -0.22
C ALA A 583 14.36 21.91 0.26
N GLY A 584 15.54 21.31 0.02
CA GLY A 584 16.83 21.96 0.20
C GLY A 584 17.61 21.64 1.48
N TRP A 585 17.22 20.61 2.24
CA TRP A 585 17.99 20.09 3.39
C TRP A 585 19.31 19.40 3.01
N PHE A 586 19.49 19.10 1.72
CA PHE A 586 20.58 18.29 1.19
C PHE A 586 21.69 19.10 0.49
N VAL A 587 22.86 18.48 0.29
CA VAL A 587 24.06 19.10 -0.33
C VAL A 587 23.72 19.82 -1.63
N SER A 588 24.22 21.05 -1.77
CA SER A 588 23.93 22.00 -2.87
C SER A 588 22.51 22.58 -2.91
N GLY A 589 21.58 22.08 -2.07
CA GLY A 589 20.23 22.63 -1.93
C GLY A 589 19.34 22.43 -3.15
N TRP A 590 18.07 22.81 -3.05
CA TRP A 590 17.14 22.77 -4.17
C TRP A 590 17.24 24.05 -5.03
N PRO A 591 17.17 23.96 -6.38
CA PRO A 591 17.05 22.73 -7.17
C PRO A 591 18.40 22.09 -7.54
N PHE A 592 19.52 22.80 -7.38
CA PHE A 592 20.81 22.43 -7.97
C PHE A 592 21.47 21.17 -7.40
N GLY A 593 21.03 20.72 -6.23
CA GLY A 593 21.47 19.51 -5.56
C GLY A 593 20.57 18.31 -5.75
N ALA A 594 19.44 18.40 -6.48
CA ALA A 594 18.57 17.24 -6.70
C ALA A 594 19.38 16.07 -7.29
N GLY A 595 19.23 14.88 -6.72
CA GLY A 595 20.13 13.74 -6.94
C GLY A 595 21.25 13.59 -5.88
N ASN A 596 21.46 14.59 -5.03
CA ASN A 596 22.18 14.48 -3.76
C ASN A 596 21.14 14.42 -2.63
N TRP A 597 20.72 13.25 -2.15
CA TRP A 597 19.87 13.16 -0.95
C TRP A 597 20.72 12.95 0.30
N ILE A 598 21.72 13.81 0.48
CA ILE A 598 22.69 13.75 1.59
C ILE A 598 22.51 15.03 2.41
N PRO A 599 22.27 14.98 3.73
CA PRO A 599 22.13 16.20 4.53
C PRO A 599 23.37 17.10 4.43
N LYS A 600 23.17 18.43 4.36
CA LYS A 600 24.28 19.39 4.34
C LYS A 600 25.09 19.27 5.65
N PRO A 601 26.37 18.87 5.64
CA PRO A 601 27.13 18.67 6.87
C PRO A 601 27.23 19.92 7.76
N GLU A 602 27.24 21.11 7.16
CA GLU A 602 27.26 22.39 7.86
C GLU A 602 25.95 22.72 8.60
N ASN A 603 24.82 22.14 8.15
CA ASN A 603 23.50 22.37 8.73
C ASN A 603 23.00 21.18 9.57
N PHE A 604 23.50 19.98 9.26
CA PHE A 604 23.15 18.70 9.88
C PHE A 604 24.44 17.89 10.11
N PRO A 605 25.30 18.30 11.05
CA PRO A 605 26.61 17.69 11.28
C PRO A 605 26.55 16.20 11.62
N ASN A 606 25.41 15.73 12.14
CA ASN A 606 25.16 14.33 12.47
C ASN A 606 24.02 13.71 11.62
N GLY A 607 23.76 14.28 10.44
CA GLY A 607 22.63 13.90 9.58
C GLY A 607 21.26 14.27 10.16
N LEU A 608 20.19 13.69 9.62
CA LEU A 608 18.81 13.94 10.06
C LEU A 608 18.41 13.15 11.31
N GLY A 609 19.17 12.10 11.67
CA GLY A 609 18.85 11.17 12.75
C GLY A 609 18.53 11.82 14.10
N PRO A 610 19.32 12.81 14.58
CA PRO A 610 19.00 13.51 15.84
C PRO A 610 17.67 14.25 15.81
N VAL A 611 17.30 14.86 14.67
CA VAL A 611 16.00 15.53 14.51
C VAL A 611 14.88 14.50 14.53
N GLY A 612 15.01 13.43 13.74
CA GLY A 612 13.98 12.39 13.68
C GLY A 612 13.79 11.65 15.02
N GLU A 613 14.85 11.40 15.77
CA GLU A 613 14.74 10.82 17.12
C GLU A 613 14.04 11.79 18.10
N ALA A 614 14.33 13.08 18.03
CA ALA A 614 13.64 14.09 18.85
C ALA A 614 12.14 14.21 18.47
N VAL A 615 11.81 14.12 17.19
CA VAL A 615 10.42 14.10 16.69
C VAL A 615 9.67 12.88 17.23
N ARG A 616 10.30 11.70 17.15
CA ARG A 616 9.75 10.45 17.71
C ARG A 616 9.52 10.54 19.22
N GLN A 617 10.50 11.06 19.98
CA GLN A 617 10.36 11.27 21.42
C GLN A 617 9.25 12.26 21.78
N ALA A 618 8.94 13.20 20.88
CA ALA A 618 7.81 14.11 21.01
C ALA A 618 6.45 13.47 20.67
N GLY A 619 6.42 12.23 20.16
CA GLY A 619 5.20 11.56 19.71
C GLY A 619 4.64 12.12 18.39
N MET A 620 5.48 12.78 17.60
CA MET A 620 5.13 13.36 16.30
C MET A 620 5.66 12.49 15.16
N GLN A 621 5.14 12.69 13.95
CA GLN A 621 5.68 12.08 12.72
C GLN A 621 6.73 12.98 12.06
N PHE A 622 7.73 12.38 11.44
CA PHE A 622 8.76 13.12 10.70
C PHE A 622 8.54 13.01 9.18
N LEU A 623 8.26 14.15 8.54
CA LEU A 623 8.02 14.28 7.11
C LEU A 623 9.19 14.98 6.42
N VAL A 624 9.76 14.35 5.39
CA VAL A 624 10.90 14.90 4.64
C VAL A 624 10.68 14.81 3.13
N TRP A 625 11.00 15.91 2.43
CA TRP A 625 10.86 16.08 0.98
C TRP A 625 12.00 15.46 0.16
N PHE A 626 11.66 14.83 -0.98
CA PHE A 626 12.54 14.25 -2.00
C PHE A 626 11.97 14.50 -3.41
N GLU A 627 12.82 14.48 -4.45
CA GLU A 627 12.45 14.57 -5.89
C GLU A 627 13.37 13.63 -6.69
N GLN A 628 13.27 12.33 -6.42
CA GLN A 628 14.20 11.30 -6.92
C GLN A 628 14.25 11.16 -8.44
N GLU A 629 13.25 11.69 -9.15
CA GLU A 629 13.14 11.66 -10.60
C GLU A 629 14.13 12.63 -11.26
N ARG A 630 14.47 13.74 -10.57
CA ARG A 630 15.38 14.76 -11.10
C ARG A 630 16.83 14.48 -10.72
N VAL A 631 17.70 14.60 -11.72
CA VAL A 631 19.14 14.65 -11.55
C VAL A 631 19.67 16.01 -11.96
N SER A 632 20.21 16.77 -11.02
CA SER A 632 20.82 18.07 -11.28
C SER A 632 22.29 17.95 -11.68
N ARG A 633 22.76 18.90 -12.49
CA ARG A 633 24.15 18.94 -12.95
C ARG A 633 25.10 19.09 -11.77
N GLY A 634 26.13 18.24 -11.72
CA GLY A 634 27.10 18.18 -10.64
C GLY A 634 26.61 17.43 -9.39
N SER A 635 25.42 16.84 -9.40
CA SER A 635 24.96 15.94 -8.32
C SER A 635 25.75 14.62 -8.31
N LEU A 636 25.58 13.83 -7.25
CA LEU A 636 26.20 12.51 -7.08
C LEU A 636 25.88 11.61 -8.27
N ILE A 637 24.61 11.54 -8.65
CA ILE A 637 24.14 10.71 -9.76
C ILE A 637 24.75 11.20 -11.08
N ASP A 638 24.79 12.51 -11.34
CA ASP A 638 25.43 13.05 -12.56
C ASP A 638 26.94 12.73 -12.62
N ARG A 639 27.65 12.85 -11.51
CA ARG A 639 29.11 12.65 -11.47
C ARG A 639 29.53 11.19 -11.53
N GLU A 640 28.84 10.32 -10.79
CA GLU A 640 29.26 8.93 -10.57
C GLU A 640 28.45 7.92 -11.38
N TYR A 641 27.20 8.27 -11.74
CA TYR A 641 26.28 7.38 -12.45
C TYR A 641 25.57 8.03 -13.64
N PRO A 642 26.29 8.75 -14.54
CA PRO A 642 25.65 9.43 -15.68
C PRO A 642 24.91 8.47 -16.62
N GLN A 643 25.30 7.19 -16.65
CA GLN A 643 24.61 6.14 -17.41
C GLN A 643 23.20 5.81 -16.90
N TRP A 644 22.83 6.26 -15.70
CA TRP A 644 21.51 6.06 -15.10
C TRP A 644 20.53 7.19 -15.40
N VAL A 645 20.92 8.15 -16.24
CA VAL A 645 20.09 9.30 -16.63
C VAL A 645 19.63 9.16 -18.08
N VAL A 646 18.38 9.52 -18.34
CA VAL A 646 17.81 9.58 -19.69
C VAL A 646 18.43 10.76 -20.45
N GLY A 647 19.37 10.46 -21.35
CA GLY A 647 20.14 11.47 -22.08
C GLY A 647 21.15 12.22 -21.21
N PRO A 648 21.86 13.22 -21.77
CA PRO A 648 22.83 14.02 -21.00
C PRO A 648 22.11 14.91 -19.98
N VAL A 649 22.70 15.06 -18.79
CA VAL A 649 22.26 16.06 -17.81
C VAL A 649 22.58 17.45 -18.35
N THR A 650 21.53 18.25 -18.60
CA THR A 650 21.67 19.62 -19.11
C THR A 650 21.73 20.63 -17.97
N GLU A 651 21.85 21.93 -18.28
CA GLU A 651 21.67 22.99 -17.28
C GLU A 651 20.26 23.01 -16.66
N TYR A 652 19.27 22.41 -17.34
CA TYR A 652 17.89 22.26 -16.87
C TYR A 652 17.67 20.95 -16.09
N GLY A 653 18.72 20.14 -15.90
CA GLY A 653 18.68 18.82 -15.26
C GLY A 653 18.59 17.65 -16.25
N GLY A 654 18.47 16.45 -15.68
CA GLY A 654 18.21 15.19 -16.38
C GLY A 654 17.18 14.35 -15.61
N LEU A 655 16.60 13.36 -16.29
CA LEU A 655 15.59 12.46 -15.73
C LEU A 655 16.24 11.12 -15.35
N PHE A 656 16.04 10.67 -14.12
CA PHE A 656 16.51 9.36 -13.67
C PHE A 656 15.82 8.22 -14.44
N ASN A 657 16.59 7.21 -14.85
CA ASN A 657 16.10 6.10 -15.65
C ASN A 657 15.76 4.89 -14.78
N TRP A 658 14.51 4.80 -14.34
CA TRP A 658 14.01 3.65 -13.57
C TRP A 658 13.95 2.33 -14.35
N GLY A 659 14.12 2.37 -15.68
CA GLY A 659 14.15 1.17 -16.51
C GLY A 659 15.46 0.39 -16.45
N ILE A 660 16.47 0.90 -15.77
CA ILE A 660 17.75 0.21 -15.55
C ILE A 660 17.66 -0.51 -14.21
N PRO A 661 17.66 -1.86 -14.17
CA PRO A 661 17.47 -2.62 -12.94
C PRO A 661 18.46 -2.26 -11.83
N GLU A 662 19.73 -2.04 -12.19
CA GLU A 662 20.78 -1.67 -11.23
C GLU A 662 20.55 -0.27 -10.64
N ALA A 663 20.08 0.68 -11.47
CA ALA A 663 19.78 2.05 -11.03
C ALA A 663 18.56 2.06 -10.10
N HIS A 664 17.51 1.33 -10.48
CA HIS A 664 16.30 1.16 -9.69
C HIS A 664 16.59 0.59 -8.30
N GLN A 665 17.33 -0.53 -8.25
CA GLN A 665 17.74 -1.16 -6.99
C GLN A 665 18.57 -0.20 -6.14
N TRP A 666 19.58 0.45 -6.74
CA TRP A 666 20.45 1.38 -6.02
C TRP A 666 19.67 2.54 -5.40
N MET A 667 18.78 3.18 -6.16
CA MET A 667 17.98 4.31 -5.65
C MET A 667 17.02 3.85 -4.54
N THR A 668 16.41 2.68 -4.69
CA THR A 668 15.54 2.09 -3.66
C THR A 668 16.30 1.82 -2.36
N ASP A 669 17.49 1.21 -2.46
CA ASP A 669 18.36 0.97 -1.30
C ASP A 669 18.82 2.27 -0.65
N TYR A 670 19.19 3.25 -1.48
CA TYR A 670 19.65 4.56 -1.04
C TYR A 670 18.55 5.32 -0.28
N LEU A 671 17.34 5.42 -0.84
CA LEU A 671 16.20 6.05 -0.16
C LEU A 671 15.82 5.28 1.10
N SER A 672 15.81 3.94 1.06
CA SER A 672 15.57 3.11 2.25
C SER A 672 16.57 3.39 3.37
N GLN A 673 17.85 3.64 3.04
CA GLN A 673 18.86 4.04 4.02
C GLN A 673 18.62 5.45 4.57
N GLN A 674 18.22 6.41 3.73
CA GLN A 674 17.87 7.75 4.19
C GLN A 674 16.68 7.72 5.16
N LEU A 675 15.63 6.95 4.84
CA LEU A 675 14.47 6.77 5.71
C LEU A 675 14.86 6.19 7.08
N ALA A 676 15.64 5.11 7.09
CA ALA A 676 16.09 4.47 8.32
C ALA A 676 17.00 5.39 9.17
N SER A 677 18.01 6.00 8.54
CA SER A 677 18.99 6.84 9.25
C SER A 677 18.39 8.16 9.74
N GLY A 678 17.39 8.68 9.04
CA GLY A 678 16.67 9.90 9.41
C GLY A 678 15.51 9.68 10.35
N ASN A 679 15.12 8.44 10.65
CA ASN A 679 13.87 8.12 11.38
C ASN A 679 12.64 8.78 10.72
N ILE A 680 12.53 8.68 9.39
CA ILE A 680 11.49 9.36 8.60
C ILE A 680 10.23 8.48 8.53
N ASP A 681 9.09 9.04 8.94
CA ASP A 681 7.79 8.35 8.93
C ASP A 681 6.99 8.64 7.65
N ILE A 682 7.24 9.79 7.02
CA ILE A 682 6.50 10.27 5.84
C ILE A 682 7.50 10.70 4.76
N LEU A 683 7.49 9.97 3.64
CA LEU A 683 8.25 10.34 2.46
C LEU A 683 7.40 11.26 1.60
N ARG A 684 7.77 12.55 1.49
CA ARG A 684 7.17 13.45 0.51
C ARG A 684 7.92 13.33 -0.81
N VAL A 685 7.27 12.73 -1.79
CA VAL A 685 7.76 12.64 -3.16
C VAL A 685 7.21 13.82 -3.93
N ASP A 686 8.09 14.65 -4.48
CA ASP A 686 7.75 15.71 -5.41
C ASP A 686 8.30 15.39 -6.81
N PHE A 687 7.76 16.04 -7.83
CA PHE A 687 8.16 15.82 -9.22
C PHE A 687 7.99 17.10 -10.05
N ASN A 688 9.03 17.93 -10.04
CA ASN A 688 8.98 19.30 -10.61
C ASN A 688 9.44 19.40 -12.06
N MET A 689 9.45 18.29 -12.82
CA MET A 689 9.84 18.29 -14.23
C MET A 689 8.79 17.62 -15.10
N GLU A 690 8.72 18.07 -16.35
CA GLU A 690 7.88 17.47 -17.40
C GLU A 690 8.67 16.34 -18.09
N PRO A 691 8.30 15.06 -17.90
CA PRO A 691 9.15 13.95 -18.32
C PRO A 691 8.95 13.52 -19.78
N LEU A 692 7.84 13.89 -20.43
CA LEU A 692 7.45 13.34 -21.73
C LEU A 692 8.54 13.47 -22.80
N SER A 693 9.16 14.65 -22.89
CA SER A 693 10.21 14.89 -23.89
C SER A 693 11.47 14.05 -23.65
N TYR A 694 11.76 13.66 -22.41
CA TYR A 694 12.87 12.75 -22.08
C TYR A 694 12.55 11.33 -22.53
N TRP A 695 11.33 10.86 -22.24
CA TRP A 695 10.89 9.52 -22.66
C TRP A 695 10.91 9.37 -24.18
N GLN A 696 10.26 10.28 -24.91
CA GLN A 696 10.13 10.20 -26.36
C GLN A 696 11.46 10.24 -27.10
N ARG A 697 12.43 11.04 -26.63
CA ARG A 697 13.77 11.12 -27.25
C ARG A 697 14.63 9.88 -26.98
N ASN A 698 14.30 9.09 -25.96
CA ASN A 698 15.06 7.92 -25.56
C ASN A 698 14.53 6.61 -26.16
N ASP A 699 13.31 6.63 -26.70
CA ASP A 699 12.74 5.48 -27.38
C ASP A 699 13.35 5.28 -28.77
N ALA A 700 13.67 4.03 -29.09
CA ALA A 700 13.97 3.63 -30.46
C ALA A 700 12.70 3.72 -31.33
N PRO A 701 12.82 3.90 -32.67
CA PRO A 701 11.66 4.01 -33.56
C PRO A 701 10.66 2.84 -33.46
N ASP A 702 11.15 1.64 -33.14
CA ASP A 702 10.37 0.40 -32.97
C ASP A 702 10.09 0.05 -31.50
N ARG A 703 10.30 1.00 -30.57
CA ARG A 703 10.03 0.86 -29.13
C ARG A 703 9.41 2.11 -28.48
N ARG A 704 8.59 2.87 -29.22
CA ARG A 704 7.93 4.08 -28.71
C ARG A 704 6.91 3.74 -27.63
N GLY A 705 6.98 4.47 -26.51
CA GLY A 705 6.23 4.25 -25.27
C GLY A 705 7.00 3.46 -24.22
N MET A 706 8.13 2.81 -24.58
CA MET A 706 8.81 1.90 -23.67
C MET A 706 9.49 2.62 -22.50
N THR A 707 10.14 3.76 -22.73
CA THR A 707 10.83 4.50 -21.65
C THR A 707 9.83 4.97 -20.58
N GLU A 708 8.65 5.43 -20.99
CA GLU A 708 7.57 5.78 -20.06
C GLU A 708 7.09 4.57 -19.25
N ILE A 709 6.78 3.44 -19.92
CA ILE A 709 6.33 2.22 -19.24
C ILE A 709 7.33 1.81 -18.16
N ARG A 710 8.62 1.80 -18.48
CA ARG A 710 9.68 1.44 -17.54
C ARG A 710 9.83 2.44 -16.41
N PHE A 711 9.65 3.73 -16.71
CA PHE A 711 9.64 4.78 -15.69
C PHE A 711 8.53 4.52 -14.66
N VAL A 712 7.29 4.34 -15.13
CA VAL A 712 6.12 4.16 -14.27
C VAL A 712 6.17 2.85 -13.48
N GLU A 713 6.53 1.74 -14.12
CA GLU A 713 6.71 0.44 -13.44
C GLU A 713 7.77 0.50 -12.35
N GLY A 714 8.90 1.15 -12.63
CA GLY A 714 9.97 1.31 -11.67
C GLY A 714 9.58 2.21 -10.50
N MET A 715 8.85 3.30 -10.76
CA MET A 715 8.31 4.17 -9.71
C MET A 715 7.37 3.41 -8.77
N TYR A 716 6.40 2.66 -9.31
CA TYR A 716 5.48 1.84 -8.50
C TYR A 716 6.23 0.80 -7.68
N THR A 717 7.17 0.10 -8.30
CA THR A 717 7.98 -0.93 -7.62
C THR A 717 8.80 -0.31 -6.50
N MET A 718 9.37 0.87 -6.71
CA MET A 718 10.16 1.57 -5.69
C MET A 718 9.27 1.97 -4.50
N TRP A 719 8.09 2.55 -4.73
CA TRP A 719 7.16 2.92 -3.66
C TRP A 719 6.68 1.69 -2.88
N ASP A 720 6.33 0.61 -3.57
CA ASP A 720 5.87 -0.63 -2.94
C ASP A 720 6.99 -1.26 -2.10
N GLU A 721 8.22 -1.26 -2.60
CA GLU A 721 9.37 -1.82 -1.90
C GLU A 721 9.78 -0.98 -0.68
N LEU A 722 9.72 0.36 -0.75
CA LEU A 722 9.97 1.22 0.40
C LEU A 722 8.94 0.98 1.51
N ARG A 723 7.64 0.91 1.17
CA ARG A 723 6.58 0.61 2.15
C ARG A 723 6.72 -0.79 2.74
N ARG A 724 7.15 -1.77 1.94
CA ARG A 724 7.41 -3.14 2.42
C ARG A 724 8.57 -3.17 3.42
N ARG A 725 9.66 -2.45 3.14
CA ARG A 725 10.85 -2.37 4.01
C ARG A 725 10.61 -1.53 5.27
N HIS A 726 9.70 -0.56 5.19
CA HIS A 726 9.34 0.35 6.29
C HIS A 726 7.82 0.30 6.54
N PRO A 727 7.30 -0.70 7.28
CA PRO A 727 5.85 -0.91 7.41
C PRO A 727 5.05 0.24 8.07
N GLY A 728 5.74 1.16 8.75
CA GLY A 728 5.16 2.39 9.31
C GLY A 728 5.22 3.60 8.36
N LEU A 729 5.86 3.46 7.19
CA LEU A 729 5.99 4.51 6.19
C LEU A 729 4.69 4.68 5.41
N TRP A 730 4.31 5.92 5.19
CA TRP A 730 3.41 6.26 4.09
C TRP A 730 3.97 7.41 3.26
N ILE A 731 3.45 7.55 2.05
CA ILE A 731 3.99 8.47 1.04
C ILE A 731 3.04 9.65 0.89
N ASP A 732 3.59 10.85 1.04
CA ASP A 732 2.97 12.09 0.58
C ASP A 732 3.31 12.30 -0.89
N ASN A 733 2.29 12.42 -1.73
CA ASN A 733 2.43 12.53 -3.19
C ASN A 733 2.26 13.97 -3.65
N CYS A 734 3.30 14.49 -4.27
CA CYS A 734 3.38 15.81 -4.86
C CYS A 734 4.03 15.72 -6.25
N ALA A 735 3.64 16.63 -7.13
CA ALA A 735 4.26 16.84 -8.43
C ALA A 735 4.00 18.30 -8.84
N SER A 736 4.71 19.25 -8.23
CA SER A 736 4.37 20.68 -8.32
C SER A 736 2.88 20.95 -7.97
N GLY A 737 2.44 20.43 -6.82
CA GLY A 737 1.02 20.27 -6.50
C GLY A 737 0.48 18.90 -6.90
N GLY A 738 -0.80 18.85 -7.28
CA GLY A 738 -1.54 17.63 -7.55
C GLY A 738 -1.48 17.14 -9.00
N ARG A 739 -0.33 17.27 -9.69
CA ARG A 739 -0.19 16.87 -11.10
C ARG A 739 -0.04 15.36 -11.31
N MET A 740 0.13 14.60 -10.23
CA MET A 740 0.32 13.15 -10.24
C MET A 740 -0.72 12.43 -9.37
N ILE A 741 -2.01 12.70 -9.57
CA ILE A 741 -3.11 12.07 -8.83
C ILE A 741 -3.85 11.09 -9.74
N ASP A 742 -3.72 9.81 -9.49
CA ASP A 742 -4.36 8.75 -10.28
C ASP A 742 -4.66 7.53 -9.39
N LEU A 743 -5.35 6.53 -9.94
CA LEU A 743 -5.77 5.39 -9.15
C LEU A 743 -4.58 4.60 -8.53
N GLU A 744 -3.46 4.45 -9.25
CA GLU A 744 -2.27 3.72 -8.76
C GLU A 744 -1.47 4.53 -7.72
N THR A 745 -1.51 5.86 -7.78
CA THR A 745 -0.89 6.69 -6.74
C THR A 745 -1.76 6.73 -5.47
N THR A 746 -3.09 6.79 -5.59
CA THR A 746 -3.99 6.68 -4.43
C THR A 746 -3.87 5.36 -3.66
N LEU A 747 -3.49 4.27 -4.36
CA LEU A 747 -3.11 2.96 -3.78
C LEU A 747 -1.92 3.02 -2.80
N ARG A 748 -1.06 4.02 -2.99
CA ARG A 748 0.28 4.06 -2.38
C ARG A 748 0.52 5.28 -1.51
N SER A 749 -0.24 6.34 -1.72
CA SER A 749 0.08 7.67 -1.22
C SER A 749 -1.17 8.50 -0.97
N ILE A 750 -0.99 9.63 -0.29
CA ILE A 750 -2.03 10.66 -0.14
C ILE A 750 -1.39 12.01 -0.50
N PRO A 751 -2.02 12.86 -1.33
CA PRO A 751 -1.47 14.17 -1.63
C PRO A 751 -1.73 15.16 -0.50
N LEU A 752 -0.67 15.61 0.18
CA LEU A 752 -0.77 16.72 1.15
C LEU A 752 -0.77 18.10 0.48
N TRP A 753 -0.43 18.16 -0.81
CA TRP A 753 -0.30 19.43 -1.54
C TRP A 753 -1.03 19.37 -2.87
N GLN A 754 -2.26 19.86 -2.90
CA GLN A 754 -3.11 19.80 -4.09
C GLN A 754 -2.70 20.73 -5.24
N SER A 755 -2.08 21.88 -4.98
CA SER A 755 -1.74 22.85 -6.04
C SER A 755 -0.76 23.92 -5.56
N ASP A 756 0.24 24.23 -6.39
CA ASP A 756 1.17 25.34 -6.16
C ASP A 756 0.55 26.73 -6.40
N ALA A 757 -0.69 26.83 -6.89
CA ALA A 757 -1.38 28.10 -7.06
C ALA A 757 -1.37 28.95 -5.77
N GLN A 758 -1.44 28.26 -4.62
CA GLN A 758 -1.46 28.84 -3.28
C GLN A 758 -0.14 29.51 -2.90
N CYS A 759 1.00 29.02 -3.41
CA CYS A 759 2.31 29.64 -3.22
C CYS A 759 2.40 31.04 -3.84
N GLY A 760 1.60 31.30 -4.88
CA GLY A 760 1.55 32.59 -5.57
C GLY A 760 0.75 33.68 -4.86
N GLY A 761 0.18 33.39 -3.68
CA GLY A 761 -0.69 34.33 -2.97
C GLY A 761 -2.07 34.49 -3.61
N CYS A 762 -2.62 33.42 -4.20
CA CYS A 762 -3.94 33.43 -4.81
C CYS A 762 -5.05 33.72 -3.76
N PRO A 763 -6.23 34.23 -4.19
CA PRO A 763 -7.34 34.49 -3.27
C PRO A 763 -7.81 33.22 -2.56
N ASP A 764 -8.35 33.35 -1.34
CA ASP A 764 -8.87 32.23 -0.52
C ASP A 764 -9.90 31.36 -1.26
N MET A 765 -10.67 31.94 -2.20
CA MET A 765 -11.62 31.19 -3.04
C MET A 765 -10.95 30.07 -3.84
N THR A 766 -9.66 30.19 -4.14
CA THR A 766 -8.89 29.21 -4.89
C THR A 766 -8.89 27.86 -4.17
N CYS A 767 -8.65 27.86 -2.86
CA CYS A 767 -8.72 26.65 -2.05
C CYS A 767 -10.12 26.06 -2.05
N GLN A 768 -11.16 26.90 -1.94
CA GLN A 768 -12.57 26.45 -1.97
C GLN A 768 -12.89 25.71 -3.27
N LEU A 769 -12.46 26.26 -4.41
CA LEU A 769 -12.70 25.68 -5.72
C LEU A 769 -11.92 24.37 -5.89
N GLN A 770 -10.60 24.38 -5.67
CA GLN A 770 -9.77 23.18 -5.80
C GLN A 770 -10.25 22.04 -4.90
N ASN A 771 -10.55 22.34 -3.63
CA ASN A 771 -11.12 21.39 -2.68
C ASN A 771 -12.48 20.87 -3.16
N GLY A 772 -13.35 21.77 -3.63
CA GLY A 772 -14.68 21.41 -4.07
C GLY A 772 -14.69 20.51 -5.32
N GLY A 773 -13.68 20.66 -6.19
CA GLY A 773 -13.46 19.80 -7.35
C GLY A 773 -12.91 18.43 -6.96
N LEU A 774 -11.81 18.40 -6.18
CA LEU A 774 -11.21 17.14 -5.72
C LEU A 774 -12.15 16.33 -4.83
N ASN A 775 -12.95 16.97 -3.98
CA ASN A 775 -13.92 16.28 -3.12
C ASN A 775 -15.01 15.52 -3.90
N LEU A 776 -15.20 15.75 -5.20
CA LEU A 776 -16.08 14.88 -5.98
C LEU A 776 -15.55 13.45 -6.13
N TYR A 777 -14.25 13.22 -5.90
CA TYR A 777 -13.62 11.92 -6.14
C TYR A 777 -12.69 11.47 -5.02
N LEU A 778 -11.85 12.37 -4.50
CA LEU A 778 -10.75 12.05 -3.60
C LEU A 778 -11.05 12.55 -2.18
N PRO A 779 -11.45 11.69 -1.24
CA PRO A 779 -11.76 12.10 0.14
C PRO A 779 -10.49 12.45 0.94
N MET A 780 -9.39 11.76 0.67
CA MET A 780 -8.10 11.98 1.33
C MET A 780 -7.18 12.84 0.44
N HIS A 781 -7.23 14.15 0.64
CA HIS A 781 -6.27 15.13 0.10
C HIS A 781 -6.13 16.33 1.04
N CYS A 782 -5.10 17.16 0.83
CA CYS A 782 -4.87 18.39 1.59
C CYS A 782 -4.38 19.55 0.70
N GLY A 783 -4.45 20.76 1.25
CA GLY A 783 -3.89 21.98 0.67
C GLY A 783 -3.19 22.83 1.73
N GLY A 784 -2.32 23.74 1.29
CA GLY A 784 -1.61 24.64 2.18
C GLY A 784 -2.56 25.60 2.89
N ASN A 785 -2.45 25.66 4.22
CA ASN A 785 -3.30 26.50 5.04
C ASN A 785 -2.52 27.66 5.65
N PHE A 786 -2.85 28.88 5.23
CA PHE A 786 -2.17 30.11 5.65
C PHE A 786 -2.92 30.86 6.76
N GLY A 787 -3.94 30.22 7.35
CA GLY A 787 -4.78 30.78 8.40
C GLY A 787 -4.79 29.94 9.68
N LEU A 788 -5.43 30.48 10.71
CA LEU A 788 -5.76 29.76 11.95
C LEU A 788 -7.25 29.97 12.22
N GLU A 789 -7.92 28.95 12.77
CA GLU A 789 -9.33 29.02 13.14
C GLU A 789 -9.61 30.26 14.02
N PRO A 790 -10.73 31.00 13.80
CA PRO A 790 -11.80 30.80 12.81
C PRO A 790 -11.64 31.64 11.53
N SER A 791 -10.41 31.85 11.03
CA SER A 791 -10.24 32.70 9.86
C SER A 791 -10.90 32.14 8.60
N TYR A 792 -11.33 33.04 7.72
CA TYR A 792 -11.89 32.68 6.42
C TYR A 792 -10.91 31.86 5.57
N ALA A 793 -9.63 32.24 5.58
CA ALA A 793 -8.54 31.51 4.92
C ALA A 793 -8.39 30.08 5.45
N PHE A 794 -8.43 29.89 6.78
CA PHE A 794 -8.31 28.55 7.38
C PHE A 794 -9.41 27.63 6.92
N ARG A 795 -10.66 28.10 6.99
CA ARG A 795 -11.84 27.31 6.60
C ARG A 795 -11.89 27.07 5.09
N SER A 796 -11.39 27.99 4.28
CA SER A 796 -11.34 27.83 2.82
C SER A 796 -10.40 26.71 2.37
N ALA A 797 -9.34 26.42 3.14
CA ALA A 797 -8.34 25.40 2.85
C ALA A 797 -8.50 24.10 3.66
N MET A 798 -9.47 24.02 4.56
CA MET A 798 -9.64 22.89 5.48
C MET A 798 -10.07 21.60 4.75
N MET A 799 -9.26 20.54 4.87
CA MET A 799 -9.46 19.25 4.20
C MET A 799 -9.22 18.06 5.15
N SER A 800 -8.82 16.88 4.66
CA SER A 800 -8.61 15.64 5.44
C SER A 800 -7.24 15.53 6.16
N GLY A 801 -6.27 16.34 5.73
CA GLY A 801 -5.11 16.77 6.51
C GLY A 801 -4.91 18.28 6.42
N ASN A 802 -3.94 18.82 7.16
CA ASN A 802 -3.77 20.26 7.25
C ASN A 802 -2.31 20.70 7.42
N PRO A 803 -1.57 20.88 6.31
CA PRO A 803 -0.28 21.56 6.32
C PRO A 803 -0.47 23.04 6.68
N LEU A 804 -0.16 23.41 7.92
CA LEU A 804 -0.17 24.80 8.37
C LEU A 804 1.06 25.52 7.82
N CYS A 805 0.86 26.41 6.86
CA CYS A 805 1.89 27.13 6.10
C CYS A 805 2.15 28.53 6.66
N LEU A 806 2.20 28.64 7.99
CA LEU A 806 2.44 29.89 8.71
C LEU A 806 3.49 29.68 9.82
N ASN A 807 3.97 30.77 10.41
CA ASN A 807 4.88 30.70 11.55
C ASN A 807 4.13 30.24 12.82
N VAL A 808 3.88 28.94 12.93
CA VAL A 808 3.18 28.32 14.07
C VAL A 808 3.96 28.50 15.36
N THR A 809 5.30 28.38 15.31
CA THR A 809 6.15 28.53 16.51
C THR A 809 6.12 29.95 17.09
N GLY A 810 5.91 30.97 16.25
CA GLY A 810 5.72 32.36 16.67
C GLY A 810 4.26 32.75 16.93
N SER A 811 3.30 31.88 16.62
CA SER A 811 1.88 32.15 16.81
C SER A 811 1.42 31.89 18.26
N PRO A 812 0.35 32.56 18.74
CA PRO A 812 -0.20 32.32 20.06
C PRO A 812 -0.60 30.86 20.28
N VAL A 813 -0.08 30.23 21.35
CA VAL A 813 -0.27 28.80 21.67
C VAL A 813 -1.74 28.41 21.64
N GLU A 814 -2.58 29.15 22.37
CA GLU A 814 -4.02 28.85 22.49
C GLU A 814 -4.75 28.91 21.15
N LYS A 815 -4.35 29.81 20.24
CA LYS A 815 -4.97 29.92 18.92
C LYS A 815 -4.64 28.71 18.05
N VAL A 816 -3.40 28.21 18.12
CA VAL A 816 -3.00 27.00 17.39
C VAL A 816 -3.68 25.77 17.99
N ARG A 817 -3.75 25.64 19.33
CA ARG A 817 -4.46 24.53 19.98
C ARG A 817 -5.95 24.51 19.65
N ALA A 818 -6.59 25.68 19.60
CA ALA A 818 -7.98 25.78 19.15
C ALA A 818 -8.14 25.35 17.68
N THR A 819 -7.18 25.71 16.82
CA THR A 819 -7.14 25.28 15.41
C THR A 819 -7.00 23.77 15.30
N VAL A 820 -6.08 23.15 16.05
CA VAL A 820 -5.88 21.70 16.11
C VAL A 820 -7.14 20.99 16.63
N ALA A 821 -7.74 21.50 17.70
CA ALA A 821 -8.97 20.93 18.26
C ALA A 821 -10.15 20.99 17.28
N MET A 822 -10.31 22.12 16.58
CA MET A 822 -11.32 22.24 15.52
C MET A 822 -11.06 21.22 14.41
N TYR A 823 -9.79 21.06 14.04
CA TYR A 823 -9.41 20.15 12.98
C TYR A 823 -9.72 18.69 13.32
N HIS A 824 -9.38 18.22 14.52
CA HIS A 824 -9.79 16.90 15.00
C HIS A 824 -11.31 16.69 15.00
N LYS A 825 -12.09 17.76 15.23
CA LYS A 825 -13.54 17.69 15.20
C LYS A 825 -14.10 17.51 13.79
N VAL A 826 -13.55 18.22 12.79
CA VAL A 826 -14.08 18.18 11.40
C VAL A 826 -13.59 17.00 10.58
N ARG A 827 -12.39 16.49 10.89
CA ARG A 827 -11.67 15.53 10.05
C ARG A 827 -12.44 14.23 9.77
N PRO A 828 -13.14 13.61 10.73
CA PRO A 828 -13.91 12.39 10.47
C PRO A 828 -15.02 12.55 9.41
N TYR A 829 -15.50 13.78 9.17
CA TYR A 829 -16.56 14.02 8.19
C TYR A 829 -16.05 13.90 6.74
N PHE A 830 -14.75 14.04 6.48
CA PHE A 830 -14.19 13.86 5.12
C PHE A 830 -14.22 12.40 4.65
N GLU A 831 -14.36 11.44 5.57
CA GLU A 831 -14.61 10.03 5.27
C GLU A 831 -16.07 9.77 4.83
N GLY A 832 -16.92 10.79 4.85
CA GLY A 832 -18.32 10.73 4.48
C GLY A 832 -18.63 11.07 3.03
N ASP A 833 -19.92 11.14 2.76
CA ASP A 833 -20.50 11.60 1.50
C ASP A 833 -20.31 13.12 1.38
N TYR A 834 -19.98 13.58 0.18
CA TYR A 834 -19.78 14.99 -0.16
C TYR A 834 -20.92 15.49 -1.05
N TYR A 835 -21.48 16.64 -0.67
CA TYR A 835 -22.54 17.31 -1.43
C TYR A 835 -22.18 18.79 -1.60
N PRO A 836 -21.86 19.24 -2.83
CA PRO A 836 -21.73 20.67 -3.10
C PRO A 836 -23.12 21.33 -2.95
N LEU A 837 -23.20 22.41 -2.18
CA LEU A 837 -24.46 23.12 -1.95
C LEU A 837 -24.68 24.28 -2.94
N PHE A 838 -23.64 24.61 -3.71
CA PHE A 838 -23.61 25.73 -4.65
C PHE A 838 -22.90 25.32 -5.94
N PRO A 839 -23.17 26.00 -7.07
CA PRO A 839 -22.43 25.81 -8.30
C PRO A 839 -20.92 26.04 -8.12
N HIS A 840 -20.11 25.28 -8.86
CA HIS A 840 -18.66 25.46 -8.89
C HIS A 840 -18.29 26.70 -9.70
N ALA A 841 -18.38 27.88 -9.09
CA ALA A 841 -18.21 29.16 -9.78
C ALA A 841 -17.01 29.94 -9.23
N ALA A 842 -16.13 30.42 -10.11
CA ALA A 842 -15.08 31.40 -9.78
C ALA A 842 -15.63 32.84 -9.80
N ASP A 843 -16.70 33.07 -9.02
CA ASP A 843 -17.39 34.35 -8.88
C ASP A 843 -17.35 34.78 -7.40
N GLU A 844 -16.86 35.97 -7.10
CA GLU A 844 -16.78 36.53 -5.74
C GLU A 844 -18.13 37.11 -5.25
N SER A 845 -19.12 37.24 -6.14
CA SER A 845 -20.44 37.82 -5.83
C SER A 845 -21.46 36.80 -5.30
N VAL A 846 -21.09 35.52 -5.24
CA VAL A 846 -21.99 34.42 -4.84
C VAL A 846 -21.59 33.77 -3.52
N TRP A 847 -22.51 33.00 -2.94
CA TRP A 847 -22.21 32.08 -1.85
C TRP A 847 -21.49 30.83 -2.37
N TYR A 848 -20.73 30.19 -1.49
CA TYR A 848 -20.10 28.90 -1.73
C TYR A 848 -20.22 28.01 -0.49
N GLY A 849 -20.06 26.70 -0.65
CA GLY A 849 -20.13 25.78 0.49
C GLY A 849 -20.51 24.36 0.10
N TYR A 850 -20.41 23.49 1.09
CA TYR A 850 -20.65 22.07 0.93
C TYR A 850 -21.14 21.45 2.24
N GLN A 851 -21.73 20.28 2.09
CA GLN A 851 -22.12 19.39 3.17
C GLN A 851 -21.27 18.12 3.09
N LEU A 852 -20.77 17.68 4.24
CA LEU A 852 -20.20 16.35 4.44
C LEU A 852 -21.11 15.55 5.36
N SER A 853 -21.63 14.44 4.88
CA SER A 853 -22.60 13.61 5.60
C SER A 853 -21.97 12.27 5.99
N ARG A 854 -22.26 11.80 7.21
CA ARG A 854 -21.96 10.45 7.71
C ARG A 854 -23.29 9.75 8.00
N PRO A 855 -24.00 9.24 6.97
CA PRO A 855 -25.32 8.62 7.15
C PRO A 855 -25.28 7.40 8.06
N ASP A 856 -24.17 6.67 8.08
CA ASP A 856 -23.90 5.53 8.95
C ASP A 856 -23.90 5.90 10.44
N GLU A 857 -23.55 7.14 10.76
CA GLU A 857 -23.56 7.70 12.11
C GLU A 857 -24.72 8.67 12.36
N GLY A 858 -25.57 8.90 11.35
CA GLY A 858 -26.70 9.83 11.43
C GLY A 858 -26.28 11.28 11.68
N LYS A 859 -25.07 11.69 11.29
CA LYS A 859 -24.52 13.03 11.54
C LYS A 859 -23.93 13.65 10.29
N GLY A 860 -23.68 14.96 10.32
CA GLY A 860 -22.96 15.65 9.26
C GLY A 860 -22.48 17.03 9.63
N MET A 861 -21.77 17.65 8.69
CA MET A 861 -21.14 18.95 8.79
C MET A 861 -21.53 19.80 7.58
N ILE A 862 -21.74 21.09 7.81
CA ILE A 862 -22.04 22.08 6.78
C ILE A 862 -21.02 23.20 6.91
N LEU A 863 -20.34 23.53 5.82
CA LEU A 863 -19.43 24.68 5.77
C LEU A 863 -19.84 25.59 4.62
N VAL A 864 -20.15 26.85 4.94
CA VAL A 864 -20.57 27.85 3.95
C VAL A 864 -19.73 29.11 4.04
N PHE A 865 -19.65 29.80 2.91
CA PHE A 865 -18.86 31.00 2.70
C PHE A 865 -19.71 32.06 2.00
N ARG A 866 -19.79 33.24 2.61
CA ARG A 866 -20.20 34.48 1.95
C ARG A 866 -18.94 35.15 1.40
N ARG A 867 -18.82 35.20 0.08
CA ARG A 867 -17.62 35.72 -0.61
C ARG A 867 -17.52 37.24 -0.59
N ASN A 868 -16.34 37.74 -0.95
CA ASN A 868 -15.94 39.12 -0.72
C ASN A 868 -16.76 40.15 -1.51
N GLU A 869 -17.50 39.76 -2.56
CA GLU A 869 -18.37 40.65 -3.32
C GLU A 869 -19.87 40.33 -3.17
N CYS A 870 -20.22 39.27 -2.43
CA CYS A 870 -21.61 38.86 -2.25
C CYS A 870 -22.47 39.89 -1.50
N SER A 871 -23.56 40.36 -2.13
CA SER A 871 -24.45 41.37 -1.55
C SER A 871 -25.47 40.80 -0.58
N GLN A 872 -25.89 39.54 -0.77
CA GLN A 872 -26.89 38.85 0.04
C GLN A 872 -26.26 38.29 1.32
N ALA A 873 -26.72 38.73 2.49
CA ALA A 873 -26.28 38.23 3.80
C ALA A 873 -27.02 36.98 4.25
N ASP A 874 -28.21 36.73 3.69
CA ASP A 874 -29.03 35.55 3.95
C ASP A 874 -28.93 34.56 2.80
N GLN A 875 -28.98 33.27 3.13
CA GLN A 875 -29.08 32.20 2.14
C GLN A 875 -29.89 31.00 2.65
N ILE A 876 -30.71 30.44 1.76
CA ILE A 876 -31.42 29.17 2.02
C ILE A 876 -30.58 28.03 1.44
N LEU A 877 -30.22 27.06 2.28
CA LEU A 877 -29.51 25.86 1.88
C LEU A 877 -30.50 24.74 1.57
N SER A 878 -30.18 23.93 0.56
CA SER A 878 -30.88 22.67 0.25
C SER A 878 -29.97 21.51 0.62
N LEU A 879 -30.16 20.93 1.80
CA LEU A 879 -29.31 19.85 2.30
C LEU A 879 -29.72 18.49 1.74
N TYR A 880 -28.73 17.63 1.54
CA TYR A 880 -28.88 16.28 1.02
C TYR A 880 -28.90 15.25 2.15
N ALA A 881 -29.47 14.07 1.88
CA ALA A 881 -29.46 12.93 2.79
C ALA A 881 -30.01 13.23 4.21
N ILE A 882 -30.95 14.16 4.32
CA ILE A 882 -31.69 14.45 5.56
C ILE A 882 -33.01 13.68 5.53
N ASP A 883 -33.25 12.84 6.55
CA ASP A 883 -34.56 12.21 6.78
C ASP A 883 -35.58 13.28 7.25
N PRO A 884 -36.61 13.61 6.45
CA PRO A 884 -37.55 14.68 6.75
C PRO A 884 -38.45 14.39 7.96
N ASP A 885 -38.60 13.11 8.34
CA ASP A 885 -39.46 12.69 9.45
C ASP A 885 -38.69 12.48 10.75
N ALA A 886 -37.38 12.77 10.75
CA ALA A 886 -36.53 12.75 11.93
C ALA A 886 -36.41 14.13 12.61
N GLU A 887 -35.93 14.13 13.85
CA GLU A 887 -35.42 15.33 14.52
C GLU A 887 -33.89 15.28 14.57
N TYR A 888 -33.27 16.45 14.55
CA TYR A 888 -31.82 16.62 14.62
C TYR A 888 -31.45 17.65 15.68
N GLU A 889 -30.29 17.46 16.30
CA GLU A 889 -29.57 18.53 17.00
C GLU A 889 -28.71 19.27 15.98
N LEU A 890 -28.91 20.58 15.83
CA LEU A 890 -28.12 21.45 14.97
C LEU A 890 -27.27 22.37 15.85
N THR A 891 -25.96 22.27 15.70
CA THR A 891 -24.98 23.13 16.38
C THR A 891 -24.33 24.07 15.40
N ASN A 892 -24.43 25.38 15.63
CA ASN A 892 -23.69 26.42 14.90
C ASN A 892 -22.50 26.88 15.77
N ILE A 893 -21.28 26.61 15.30
CA ILE A 893 -20.07 26.90 16.08
C ILE A 893 -19.83 28.41 16.20
N ASP A 894 -20.10 29.16 15.14
CA ASP A 894 -19.80 30.59 15.07
C ASP A 894 -20.77 31.45 15.89
N LEU A 895 -22.01 30.99 16.02
CA LEU A 895 -23.03 31.65 16.83
C LEU A 895 -23.10 31.09 18.26
N ALA A 896 -22.35 30.02 18.56
CA ALA A 896 -22.45 29.25 19.80
C ALA A 896 -23.90 28.81 20.11
N GLU A 897 -24.64 28.47 19.07
CA GLU A 897 -26.05 28.05 19.16
C GLU A 897 -26.17 26.53 19.04
N ASN A 898 -27.02 25.92 19.86
CA ASN A 898 -27.47 24.54 19.71
C ASN A 898 -28.99 24.52 19.85
N ARG A 899 -29.67 23.92 18.87
CA ARG A 899 -31.13 23.76 18.88
C ARG A 899 -31.56 22.45 18.26
N LYS A 900 -32.73 21.98 18.66
CA LYS A 900 -33.44 20.93 17.92
C LYS A 900 -34.12 21.53 16.69
N ILE A 901 -34.12 20.76 15.61
CA ILE A 901 -34.74 21.14 14.34
C ILE A 901 -35.35 19.90 13.69
N SER A 902 -36.50 20.07 13.04
CA SER A 902 -37.10 18.97 12.28
C SER A 902 -36.30 18.70 11.00
N GLY A 903 -36.31 17.47 10.49
CA GLY A 903 -35.67 17.13 9.22
C GLY A 903 -36.15 17.98 8.05
N LYS A 904 -37.46 18.29 8.01
CA LYS A 904 -38.07 19.19 7.00
C LYS A 904 -37.50 20.59 7.04
N GLU A 905 -37.30 21.15 8.23
CA GLU A 905 -36.69 22.48 8.38
C GLU A 905 -35.19 22.44 8.11
N LEU A 906 -34.49 21.38 8.54
CA LEU A 906 -33.06 21.21 8.30
C LEU A 906 -32.74 21.08 6.80
N GLN A 907 -33.59 20.38 6.04
CA GLN A 907 -33.44 20.23 4.59
C GLN A 907 -33.47 21.58 3.85
N HIS A 908 -34.14 22.60 4.42
CA HIS A 908 -34.27 23.95 3.88
C HIS A 908 -33.78 25.01 4.87
N LEU A 909 -32.53 24.86 5.33
CA LEU A 909 -31.96 25.68 6.38
C LEU A 909 -31.64 27.10 5.90
N THR A 910 -32.26 28.11 6.49
CA THR A 910 -31.88 29.52 6.31
C THR A 910 -30.69 29.89 7.20
N LEU A 911 -29.66 30.48 6.61
CA LEU A 911 -28.49 31.01 7.29
C LEU A 911 -28.34 32.52 7.04
N HIS A 912 -27.71 33.19 8.00
CA HIS A 912 -27.35 34.61 7.93
C HIS A 912 -25.86 34.79 8.27
N VAL A 913 -25.07 35.39 7.39
CA VAL A 913 -23.65 35.72 7.59
C VAL A 913 -23.42 37.20 7.27
N GLU A 914 -23.28 38.03 8.31
CA GLU A 914 -23.10 39.48 8.14
C GLU A 914 -21.72 39.86 7.58
N ALA A 915 -20.66 39.13 7.95
CA ALA A 915 -19.29 39.43 7.54
C ALA A 915 -19.04 39.18 6.04
N LYS A 916 -18.19 40.01 5.43
CA LYS A 916 -17.79 39.96 4.03
C LYS A 916 -16.27 40.18 3.89
N PRO A 917 -15.48 39.15 3.53
CA PRO A 917 -15.89 37.75 3.45
C PRO A 917 -16.24 37.19 4.84
N GLY A 918 -17.06 36.14 4.88
CA GLY A 918 -17.50 35.48 6.12
C GLY A 918 -17.79 34.00 5.90
N SER A 919 -17.76 33.19 6.96
CA SER A 919 -18.07 31.77 6.87
C SER A 919 -18.83 31.29 8.11
N GLN A 920 -19.57 30.18 7.96
CA GLN A 920 -20.18 29.48 9.09
C GLN A 920 -19.96 27.96 9.00
N LEU A 921 -19.64 27.37 10.15
CA LEU A 921 -19.46 25.94 10.35
C LEU A 921 -20.56 25.40 11.27
N LEU A 922 -21.34 24.45 10.76
CA LEU A 922 -22.43 23.81 11.48
C LEU A 922 -22.25 22.29 11.50
N PHE A 923 -22.80 21.67 12.53
CA PHE A 923 -22.92 20.22 12.65
C PHE A 923 -24.38 19.84 12.91
N TYR A 924 -24.82 18.73 12.33
CA TYR A 924 -26.11 18.12 12.65
C TYR A 924 -25.94 16.67 13.10
N GLU A 925 -26.77 16.23 14.03
CA GLU A 925 -26.81 14.84 14.52
C GLU A 925 -28.25 14.40 14.74
N LYS A 926 -28.62 13.23 14.21
CA LYS A 926 -29.97 12.68 14.30
C LYS A 926 -30.27 12.30 15.74
N VAL A 927 -31.39 12.80 16.28
CA VAL A 927 -31.83 12.46 17.63
C VAL A 927 -32.31 11.00 17.63
N SER A 928 -31.61 10.15 18.37
CA SER A 928 -32.04 8.76 18.57
C SER A 928 -33.37 8.72 19.31
N LYS A 929 -34.35 7.96 18.78
CA LYS A 929 -35.58 7.66 19.53
C LYS A 929 -35.18 6.80 20.74
N LYS A 930 -35.38 7.33 21.94
CA LYS A 930 -35.20 6.58 23.20
C LYS A 930 -36.16 5.39 23.28
#